data_AF-A0AAD1W818-F1
#
_entry.id   AF-A0AAD1W818-F1
#
_cell.length_a   1.000
_cell.length_b   1.000
_cell.length_c   1.000
_cell.angle_alpha   90.00
_cell.angle_beta   90.00
_cell.angle_gamma   90.00
#
_symmetry.space_group_name_H-M   'P 1'
#
loop_
_entity.id
_entity.type
_entity.pdbx_description
1 polymer ?
#
loop_
_entity_poly.entity_id
_entity_poly.type
_entity_poly.pdbx_seq_one_letter_code
_entity_poly.pdbx_strand_id
1 'polypeptide(L)'
;MRVCSALSVTMHCLPIALVLLGTVSLFTSCYGAPHSSTVRMVTTEKTQTKPNSTMVTPGANGTMKPTKYGDEDLGEPILNERRMRLSEEKTVDKKECPPLGLESMRISDYQLRTSSIKRFGLGSHRGRLNIQSGIYDEDFYDGGWCAGEANKKQWFEVDARRLTRFTGVITQGKNSIWTDDWVTSYKVQVSNDTHTWKTCKNGTEDAIFNANKDPETPVLNLLPKPMVGRYIRINPQTWFENGTICLRAEILGCSLPDPNTVFLWEHEPQPTDKLEFKHHNYKEMRKLMKRVNEECPEITRVYSIGKSYNGLKMYVMEISDNPGEHELGEPEFRYVAGMHGNEVVGRELMLNLMEYFCLEYKKGNPRIVRLVTETRIHLLPSMNPDGYEQAYKLGSELSGWAIGRYTYQGIDLNHNFADLNTPLWEAEDNEQVPHKFPNHYIPIPEYYTLPNATVAPETRAVIDWMQKIPFVLSANMHGGELVVSYPYDMTRSYWLAKELTPTPDDSMFRWLATVYATTHRIMAEDNHRICHNENFIRHGNIINGADWHTVAGSMNDFSYLHTNCFEVTVELSCDKFPHEVELPTEWENNKESLLVYMEQVHRGIKGVVRDKDTEKGIPEAIIAVDGLNHDIRTAIDGDYWRLLNPGEYEVTAKAEGYHPSTKTCRVSYEDRPTICDFYISKTPKQRLRELLAKGGKLPKELMLRLRQIRNRKLKLSSPK
;
A
#
# COMPACT_ATOMS: atom_id res chain seq x y z
N MET A 1 23.01 -49.31 -35.26
CA MET A 1 23.07 -48.92 -36.69
C MET A 1 22.71 -47.44 -36.75
N ARG A 2 23.74 -46.57 -36.81
CA ARG A 2 24.05 -45.62 -37.91
C ARG A 2 22.94 -44.60 -38.19
N VAL A 3 23.14 -43.28 -38.31
CA VAL A 3 24.31 -42.37 -38.26
C VAL A 3 23.72 -40.93 -38.37
N CYS A 4 24.36 -39.93 -37.76
CA CYS A 4 24.15 -38.49 -37.99
C CYS A 4 24.47 -38.05 -39.42
N SER A 5 23.89 -36.96 -39.92
CA SER A 5 24.62 -36.07 -40.83
C SER A 5 24.03 -34.67 -40.91
N ALA A 6 24.84 -33.70 -40.52
CA ALA A 6 24.76 -32.29 -40.88
C ALA A 6 25.14 -32.07 -42.36
N LEU A 7 24.79 -30.90 -42.91
CA LEU A 7 25.57 -30.24 -43.97
C LEU A 7 25.26 -28.72 -43.99
N SER A 8 26.30 -27.96 -43.65
CA SER A 8 26.54 -26.56 -44.01
C SER A 8 26.96 -26.46 -45.49
N VAL A 9 26.83 -25.29 -46.14
CA VAL A 9 27.79 -24.73 -47.13
C VAL A 9 27.33 -23.33 -47.63
N THR A 10 28.08 -22.31 -47.16
CA THR A 10 28.67 -21.10 -47.82
C THR A 10 27.88 -20.10 -48.68
N MET A 11 27.88 -18.83 -48.20
CA MET A 11 28.53 -17.61 -48.76
C MET A 11 28.75 -17.49 -50.28
N HIS A 12 28.28 -16.39 -50.88
CA HIS A 12 29.04 -15.53 -51.83
C HIS A 12 28.53 -14.08 -51.84
N CYS A 13 29.48 -13.17 -52.08
CA CYS A 13 29.46 -11.71 -51.86
C CYS A 13 29.43 -10.90 -53.18
N LEU A 14 28.80 -9.70 -53.11
CA LEU A 14 29.16 -8.38 -53.73
C LEU A 14 29.20 -8.23 -55.28
N PRO A 15 29.29 -7.00 -55.89
CA PRO A 15 29.06 -5.62 -55.41
C PRO A 15 28.31 -4.68 -56.42
N ILE A 16 28.18 -3.37 -56.07
CA ILE A 16 28.32 -2.11 -56.88
C ILE A 16 27.32 -1.06 -56.33
N ALA A 17 27.72 -0.18 -55.40
CA ALA A 17 28.30 1.18 -55.57
C ALA A 17 27.34 2.21 -56.22
N LEU A 18 26.69 3.08 -55.44
CA LEU A 18 27.09 4.43 -54.97
C LEU A 18 27.07 5.53 -56.05
N VAL A 19 26.08 6.43 -55.99
CA VAL A 19 26.23 7.86 -56.33
C VAL A 19 25.38 8.71 -55.37
N LEU A 20 26.08 9.57 -54.62
CA LEU A 20 25.63 10.68 -53.79
C LEU A 20 25.11 11.85 -54.62
N LEU A 21 24.12 12.58 -54.09
CA LEU A 21 23.85 14.04 -54.17
C LEU A 21 22.58 14.22 -53.29
N GLY A 22 22.52 14.94 -52.18
CA GLY A 22 23.27 16.10 -51.74
C GLY A 22 22.30 17.26 -51.53
N THR A 23 21.62 17.34 -50.39
CA THR A 23 21.10 18.60 -49.83
C THR A 23 21.09 18.52 -48.30
N VAL A 24 22.10 19.16 -47.72
CA VAL A 24 22.18 19.53 -46.31
C VAL A 24 21.28 20.75 -46.13
N SER A 25 20.25 20.63 -45.29
CA SER A 25 19.58 21.79 -44.70
C SER A 25 19.85 21.78 -43.21
N LEU A 26 20.73 22.68 -42.80
CA LEU A 26 20.95 23.10 -41.43
C LEU A 26 19.62 23.57 -40.82
N PHE A 27 19.11 22.88 -39.81
CA PHE A 27 18.24 23.50 -38.82
C PHE A 27 19.00 23.59 -37.50
N THR A 28 19.47 24.81 -37.26
CA THR A 28 19.95 25.34 -36.00
C THR A 28 19.00 25.02 -34.86
N SER A 29 19.57 24.41 -33.82
CA SER A 29 19.06 24.36 -32.45
C SER A 29 18.66 25.76 -31.97
N CYS A 30 17.36 25.97 -31.77
CA CYS A 30 16.84 27.01 -30.89
C CYS A 30 16.18 26.30 -29.69
N TYR A 31 16.83 26.39 -28.55
CA TYR A 31 16.24 26.13 -27.24
C TYR A 31 15.00 27.02 -27.07
N GLY A 32 13.82 26.42 -27.06
CA GLY A 32 12.57 27.04 -26.63
C GLY A 32 12.19 26.51 -25.25
N ALA A 33 12.36 27.34 -24.22
CA ALA A 33 11.84 27.12 -22.88
C ALA A 33 10.30 27.08 -22.89
N PRO A 34 9.62 26.19 -22.14
CA PRO A 34 8.20 26.35 -21.88
C PRO A 34 7.97 27.41 -20.80
N HIS A 35 7.01 28.27 -21.09
CA HIS A 35 6.61 29.46 -20.36
C HIS A 35 6.25 29.22 -18.88
N SER A 36 6.81 30.06 -18.02
CA SER A 36 6.29 30.42 -16.70
C SER A 36 4.92 31.09 -16.85
N SER A 37 3.85 30.39 -16.45
CA SER A 37 2.55 31.00 -16.19
C SER A 37 2.61 31.74 -14.85
N THR A 38 2.88 33.04 -14.95
CA THR A 38 2.87 33.98 -13.83
C THR A 38 1.43 34.11 -13.30
N VAL A 39 1.11 33.45 -12.18
CA VAL A 39 -0.09 33.73 -11.40
C VAL A 39 0.10 35.10 -10.74
N ARG A 40 -0.56 36.13 -11.28
CA ARG A 40 -0.71 37.42 -10.61
C ARG A 40 -1.53 37.23 -9.34
N MET A 41 -0.86 37.25 -8.19
CA MET A 41 -1.50 37.51 -6.90
C MET A 41 -2.02 38.94 -6.90
N VAL A 42 -3.34 39.11 -6.79
CA VAL A 42 -3.96 40.39 -6.47
C VAL A 42 -3.81 40.60 -4.95
N THR A 43 -2.85 41.43 -4.58
CA THR A 43 -2.67 41.94 -3.22
C THR A 43 -3.71 43.03 -2.96
N THR A 44 -4.68 42.77 -2.08
CA THR A 44 -5.46 43.85 -1.45
C THR A 44 -4.75 44.29 -0.17
N GLU A 45 -4.12 45.47 -0.24
CA GLU A 45 -3.62 46.21 0.91
C GLU A 45 -4.78 46.61 1.85
N LYS A 46 -4.65 46.31 3.14
CA LYS A 46 -5.42 46.98 4.20
C LYS A 46 -4.45 47.69 5.13
N THR A 47 -4.40 49.00 4.96
CA THR A 47 -3.75 49.99 5.82
C THR A 47 -4.30 49.96 7.25
N GLN A 48 -3.38 49.92 8.21
CA GLN A 48 -3.62 50.15 9.64
C GLN A 48 -3.80 51.64 9.93
N THR A 49 -4.83 51.99 10.70
CA THR A 49 -4.87 53.24 11.48
C THR A 49 -5.48 52.95 12.86
N LYS A 50 -4.66 53.11 13.90
CA LYS A 50 -5.11 53.29 15.31
C LYS A 50 -5.69 54.69 15.49
N PRO A 51 -6.49 54.92 16.55
CA PRO A 51 -5.96 55.84 17.56
C PRO A 51 -6.23 55.48 19.04
N ASN A 52 -5.22 55.86 19.81
CA ASN A 52 -5.07 56.25 21.22
C ASN A 52 -6.19 56.13 22.28
N SER A 53 -5.69 55.73 23.45
CA SER A 53 -6.23 55.76 24.81
C SER A 53 -6.17 57.14 25.49
N THR A 54 -7.09 57.38 26.44
CA THR A 54 -6.85 58.21 27.64
C THR A 54 -7.67 57.67 28.82
N MET A 55 -7.02 57.55 29.98
CA MET A 55 -7.54 57.07 31.28
C MET A 55 -8.32 58.14 32.05
N VAL A 56 -9.28 57.76 32.91
CA VAL A 56 -9.50 58.26 34.30
C VAL A 56 -10.33 57.22 35.11
N THR A 57 -9.94 56.93 36.37
CA THR A 57 -10.59 56.10 37.43
C THR A 57 -11.13 57.00 38.59
N PRO A 58 -11.70 56.52 39.74
CA PRO A 58 -12.47 55.32 40.16
C PRO A 58 -13.74 55.64 41.04
N GLY A 59 -14.48 54.62 41.52
CA GLY A 59 -15.43 54.74 42.65
C GLY A 59 -16.22 53.46 42.98
N ALA A 60 -16.38 53.14 44.28
CA ALA A 60 -16.62 51.80 44.86
C ALA A 60 -18.07 51.50 45.36
N ASN A 61 -18.23 50.29 45.93
CA ASN A 61 -19.32 49.71 46.77
C ASN A 61 -20.41 48.90 46.04
N GLY A 62 -20.89 47.74 46.48
CA GLY A 62 -20.71 46.94 47.70
C GLY A 62 -21.68 45.74 47.69
N THR A 63 -21.20 44.59 48.16
CA THR A 63 -21.84 43.44 48.88
C THR A 63 -23.35 43.13 48.79
N MET A 64 -23.72 41.87 48.45
CA MET A 64 -24.27 40.81 49.35
C MET A 64 -25.04 39.70 48.58
N LYS A 65 -24.81 38.43 48.97
CA LYS A 65 -25.65 37.25 48.68
C LYS A 65 -26.76 37.11 49.75
N PRO A 66 -27.83 36.31 49.54
CA PRO A 66 -27.86 34.97 50.15
C PRO A 66 -28.65 33.87 49.37
N THR A 67 -28.92 32.75 50.04
CA THR A 67 -29.05 31.33 49.64
C THR A 67 -30.45 30.69 49.70
N LYS A 68 -30.67 29.64 48.86
CA LYS A 68 -31.34 28.29 48.99
C LYS A 68 -32.82 28.06 49.40
N TYR A 69 -33.29 26.88 48.94
CA TYR A 69 -34.53 26.05 49.15
C TYR A 69 -35.63 26.25 48.08
N GLY A 70 -36.34 25.26 47.52
CA GLY A 70 -36.46 23.79 47.70
C GLY A 70 -37.90 23.35 47.34
N ASP A 71 -38.04 22.21 46.63
CA ASP A 71 -39.21 21.33 46.42
C ASP A 71 -40.27 21.53 45.30
N GLU A 72 -40.68 20.34 44.82
CA GLU A 72 -41.47 19.89 43.67
C GLU A 72 -43.01 20.04 43.87
N ASP A 73 -43.82 20.09 42.78
CA ASP A 73 -44.65 18.93 42.32
C ASP A 73 -45.72 19.28 41.23
N LEU A 74 -45.91 18.31 40.30
CA LEU A 74 -47.04 17.92 39.42
C LEU A 74 -47.81 18.87 38.46
N GLY A 75 -47.66 18.60 37.14
CA GLY A 75 -48.73 17.94 36.35
C GLY A 75 -49.52 18.74 35.27
N GLU A 76 -49.24 18.50 33.98
CA GLU A 76 -50.24 18.15 32.93
C GLU A 76 -49.57 17.76 31.57
N PRO A 77 -49.75 16.53 31.03
CA PRO A 77 -49.12 16.07 29.79
C PRO A 77 -50.15 15.68 28.71
N ILE A 78 -50.67 16.62 27.90
CA ILE A 78 -51.56 16.24 26.76
C ILE A 78 -51.27 17.02 25.45
N LEU A 79 -50.39 18.03 25.46
CA LEU A 79 -50.08 18.82 24.26
C LEU A 79 -48.82 18.39 23.47
N ASN A 80 -48.01 17.47 24.00
CA ASN A 80 -46.76 17.04 23.36
C ASN A 80 -46.90 15.84 22.40
N GLU A 81 -47.90 14.97 22.57
CA GLU A 81 -48.06 13.79 21.70
C GLU A 81 -48.51 14.13 20.28
N ARG A 82 -49.33 15.18 20.08
CA ARG A 82 -49.72 15.63 18.73
C ARG A 82 -48.60 16.34 17.99
N ARG A 83 -47.64 16.93 18.71
CA ARG A 83 -46.48 17.60 18.10
C ARG A 83 -45.37 16.62 17.76
N MET A 84 -45.26 15.50 18.49
CA MET A 84 -44.39 14.37 18.13
C MET A 84 -44.91 13.56 16.93
N ARG A 85 -46.23 13.31 16.84
CA ARG A 85 -46.78 12.55 15.68
C ARG A 85 -46.74 13.31 14.35
N LEU A 86 -46.68 14.65 14.36
CA LEU A 86 -46.52 15.47 13.16
C LEU A 86 -45.05 15.76 12.80
N SER A 87 -44.10 15.44 13.69
CA SER A 87 -42.66 15.46 13.41
C SER A 87 -42.09 14.11 12.98
N GLU A 88 -42.80 13.01 13.26
CA GLU A 88 -42.40 11.64 12.86
C GLU A 88 -42.78 11.27 11.41
N GLU A 89 -43.59 12.08 10.72
CA GLU A 89 -43.93 11.86 9.30
C GLU A 89 -43.03 12.63 8.30
N LYS A 90 -41.95 13.28 8.76
CA LYS A 90 -41.02 14.05 7.90
C LYS A 90 -39.55 13.63 7.99
N THR A 91 -39.28 12.41 8.44
CA THR A 91 -38.00 11.74 8.23
C THR A 91 -38.26 10.36 7.63
N VAL A 92 -38.83 10.32 6.42
CA VAL A 92 -38.59 9.19 5.54
C VAL A 92 -37.10 9.27 5.20
N ASP A 93 -36.34 8.45 5.92
CA ASP A 93 -34.95 8.11 5.71
C ASP A 93 -34.62 8.19 4.21
N LYS A 94 -33.88 9.22 3.78
CA LYS A 94 -33.18 9.17 2.50
C LYS A 94 -32.06 8.15 2.69
N LYS A 95 -32.40 6.85 2.68
CA LYS A 95 -31.40 5.80 2.53
C LYS A 95 -30.78 5.97 1.15
N GLU A 96 -29.60 6.57 1.14
CA GLU A 96 -28.73 6.61 -0.04
C GLU A 96 -28.46 5.16 -0.44
N CYS A 97 -28.64 4.88 -1.73
CA CYS A 97 -28.40 3.55 -2.25
C CYS A 97 -26.92 3.39 -2.59
N PRO A 98 -26.32 2.22 -2.30
CA PRO A 98 -24.92 1.96 -2.60
C PRO A 98 -24.67 1.90 -4.12
N PRO A 99 -23.39 1.97 -4.53
CA PRO A 99 -23.00 1.64 -5.89
C PRO A 99 -23.33 0.18 -6.19
N LEU A 100 -23.64 -0.11 -7.46
CA LEU A 100 -23.92 -1.47 -7.90
C LEU A 100 -22.63 -2.28 -8.15
N GLY A 101 -21.48 -1.61 -8.22
CA GLY A 101 -20.16 -2.22 -8.34
C GLY A 101 -19.70 -2.37 -9.79
N LEU A 102 -19.77 -1.28 -10.56
CA LEU A 102 -19.07 -1.18 -11.83
C LEU A 102 -17.56 -1.11 -11.61
N GLU A 103 -17.09 -0.31 -10.64
CA GLU A 103 -15.66 -0.17 -10.28
C GLU A 103 -15.12 -1.42 -9.57
N SER A 104 -15.81 -1.89 -8.53
CA SER A 104 -15.44 -3.09 -7.76
C SER A 104 -15.73 -4.41 -8.46
N MET A 105 -16.29 -4.33 -9.67
CA MET A 105 -16.43 -5.46 -10.61
C MET A 105 -17.45 -6.53 -10.20
N ARG A 106 -18.28 -6.23 -9.20
CA ARG A 106 -19.47 -7.02 -8.84
C ARG A 106 -20.45 -7.12 -10.01
N ILE A 107 -20.52 -6.09 -10.85
CA ILE A 107 -21.20 -6.18 -12.15
C ILE A 107 -20.28 -6.88 -13.15
N SER A 108 -20.69 -8.06 -13.62
CA SER A 108 -19.99 -8.80 -14.68
C SER A 108 -20.08 -8.12 -16.05
N ASP A 109 -19.12 -8.37 -16.95
CA ASP A 109 -19.13 -7.79 -18.31
C ASP A 109 -20.39 -8.18 -19.12
N TYR A 110 -20.98 -9.35 -18.85
CA TYR A 110 -22.22 -9.79 -19.50
C TYR A 110 -23.45 -8.94 -19.14
N GLN A 111 -23.39 -8.17 -18.06
CA GLN A 111 -24.45 -7.23 -17.65
C GLN A 111 -24.32 -5.87 -18.35
N LEU A 112 -23.28 -5.66 -19.16
CA LEU A 112 -22.98 -4.37 -19.79
C LEU A 112 -23.22 -4.43 -21.29
N ARG A 113 -24.06 -3.51 -21.78
CA ARG A 113 -24.36 -3.38 -23.21
C ARG A 113 -24.22 -1.95 -23.66
N THR A 114 -23.91 -1.76 -24.94
CA THR A 114 -23.75 -0.43 -25.54
C THR A 114 -24.38 -0.39 -26.91
N SER A 115 -24.77 0.81 -27.35
CA SER A 115 -25.35 1.05 -28.67
C SER A 115 -24.37 0.76 -29.81
N SER A 116 -23.12 1.17 -29.63
CA SER A 116 -22.03 0.95 -30.57
C SER A 116 -20.69 1.02 -29.83
N ILE A 117 -19.65 0.46 -30.44
CA ILE A 117 -18.29 0.47 -29.91
C ILE A 117 -17.33 1.00 -30.98
N LYS A 118 -16.40 1.87 -30.59
CA LYS A 118 -15.38 2.42 -31.51
C LYS A 118 -14.35 1.36 -31.91
N ARG A 119 -13.88 0.58 -30.93
CA ARG A 119 -13.00 -0.59 -31.08
C ARG A 119 -13.18 -1.51 -29.87
N PHE A 120 -12.67 -2.74 -29.94
CA PHE A 120 -12.81 -3.72 -28.84
C PHE A 120 -12.28 -3.17 -27.51
N GLY A 121 -11.12 -2.48 -27.50
CA GLY A 121 -10.50 -1.93 -26.29
C GLY A 121 -11.19 -0.70 -25.69
N LEU A 122 -12.32 -0.29 -26.27
CA LEU A 122 -13.19 0.80 -25.84
C LEU A 122 -14.65 0.32 -25.71
N GLY A 123 -14.85 -0.98 -25.45
CA GLY A 123 -16.16 -1.62 -25.37
C GLY A 123 -16.92 -1.34 -24.06
N SER A 124 -18.10 -1.94 -23.92
CA SER A 124 -18.95 -1.79 -22.72
C SER A 124 -18.25 -2.21 -21.43
N HIS A 125 -17.41 -3.25 -21.48
CA HIS A 125 -16.61 -3.73 -20.36
C HIS A 125 -15.64 -2.65 -19.80
N ARG A 126 -15.33 -1.61 -20.57
CA ARG A 126 -14.47 -0.48 -20.16
C ARG A 126 -15.26 0.72 -19.65
N GLY A 127 -16.59 0.72 -19.67
CA GLY A 127 -17.40 1.85 -19.20
C GLY A 127 -17.53 1.95 -17.68
N ARG A 128 -16.54 1.48 -16.93
CA ARG A 128 -16.54 1.38 -15.46
C ARG A 128 -15.82 2.56 -14.85
N LEU A 129 -16.29 3.04 -13.71
CA LEU A 129 -15.63 4.11 -12.97
C LEU A 129 -14.17 3.73 -12.65
N ASN A 130 -13.26 4.71 -12.72
CA ASN A 130 -11.83 4.62 -12.43
C ASN A 130 -11.01 3.59 -13.20
N ILE A 131 -11.56 2.91 -14.20
CA ILE A 131 -10.76 1.99 -15.03
C ILE A 131 -9.63 2.74 -15.75
N GLN A 132 -8.43 2.17 -15.73
CA GLN A 132 -7.20 2.80 -16.23
C GLN A 132 -6.83 2.32 -17.65
N SER A 133 -6.28 3.21 -18.47
CA SER A 133 -5.71 2.85 -19.78
C SER A 133 -4.36 2.16 -19.63
N GLY A 134 -3.95 1.47 -20.70
CA GLY A 134 -2.56 1.14 -20.87
C GLY A 134 -1.69 2.40 -21.01
N ILE A 135 -0.38 2.25 -20.82
CA ILE A 135 0.62 3.32 -20.91
C ILE A 135 1.57 3.16 -22.10
N TYR A 136 1.51 2.04 -22.82
CA TYR A 136 2.35 1.75 -23.98
C TYR A 136 1.57 1.83 -25.29
N ASP A 137 2.28 2.14 -26.38
CA ASP A 137 1.69 2.23 -27.74
C ASP A 137 1.03 0.92 -28.21
N GLU A 138 1.51 -0.22 -27.69
CA GLU A 138 0.99 -1.55 -28.02
C GLU A 138 -0.24 -1.94 -27.19
N ASP A 139 -0.60 -1.14 -26.18
CA ASP A 139 -1.70 -1.45 -25.30
C ASP A 139 -3.03 -1.37 -26.04
N PHE A 140 -3.75 -2.49 -26.00
CA PHE A 140 -5.00 -2.62 -26.73
C PHE A 140 -6.15 -1.86 -26.07
N TYR A 141 -6.07 -1.61 -24.76
CA TYR A 141 -7.16 -1.13 -23.92
C TYR A 141 -6.95 0.30 -23.40
N ASP A 142 -7.99 1.12 -23.54
CA ASP A 142 -8.07 2.49 -23.00
C ASP A 142 -9.03 2.52 -21.79
N GLY A 143 -8.98 3.58 -20.97
CA GLY A 143 -9.78 3.72 -19.76
C GLY A 143 -11.19 4.27 -19.99
N GLY A 144 -12.03 3.60 -20.79
CA GLY A 144 -13.44 4.03 -20.95
C GLY A 144 -14.20 3.31 -22.08
N TRP A 145 -15.54 3.37 -22.05
CA TRP A 145 -16.34 3.01 -23.23
C TRP A 145 -16.39 4.21 -24.18
N CYS A 146 -16.22 3.96 -25.49
CA CYS A 146 -16.44 4.96 -26.53
C CYS A 146 -17.40 4.45 -27.61
N ALA A 147 -18.38 5.28 -27.97
CA ALA A 147 -19.30 4.98 -29.05
C ALA A 147 -18.60 5.01 -30.43
N GLY A 148 -19.05 4.15 -31.34
CA GLY A 148 -18.56 4.10 -32.72
C GLY A 148 -19.13 5.21 -33.61
N GLU A 149 -20.26 5.80 -33.23
CA GLU A 149 -20.90 6.89 -33.97
C GLU A 149 -21.11 8.13 -33.09
N ALA A 150 -20.86 9.31 -33.66
CA ALA A 150 -21.06 10.60 -32.98
C ALA A 150 -22.49 11.14 -33.19
N ASN A 151 -23.48 10.56 -32.50
CA ASN A 151 -24.87 11.03 -32.56
C ASN A 151 -25.61 10.86 -31.22
N LYS A 152 -26.78 11.50 -31.06
CA LYS A 152 -27.57 11.49 -29.82
C LYS A 152 -28.34 10.18 -29.56
N LYS A 153 -28.17 9.16 -30.41
CA LYS A 153 -28.84 7.85 -30.26
C LYS A 153 -27.99 6.84 -29.48
N GLN A 154 -26.78 7.22 -29.06
CA GLN A 154 -25.88 6.34 -28.34
C GLN A 154 -26.34 6.11 -26.89
N TRP A 155 -26.01 4.96 -26.34
CA TRP A 155 -26.34 4.58 -24.97
C TRP A 155 -25.38 3.56 -24.36
N PHE A 156 -25.20 3.67 -23.05
CA PHE A 156 -24.53 2.69 -22.18
C PHE A 156 -25.58 2.09 -21.24
N GLU A 157 -25.71 0.77 -21.22
CA GLU A 157 -26.76 0.02 -20.50
C GLU A 157 -26.14 -0.92 -19.46
N VAL A 158 -26.76 -0.93 -18.28
CA VAL A 158 -26.41 -1.81 -17.17
C VAL A 158 -27.63 -2.65 -16.77
N ASP A 159 -27.49 -3.97 -16.76
CA ASP A 159 -28.48 -4.91 -16.22
C ASP A 159 -28.20 -5.16 -14.72
N ALA A 160 -29.08 -4.67 -13.86
CA ALA A 160 -28.99 -4.91 -12.41
C ALA A 160 -29.38 -6.34 -12.00
N ARG A 161 -29.77 -7.21 -12.96
CA ARG A 161 -30.29 -8.59 -12.83
C ARG A 161 -31.61 -8.73 -12.07
N ARG A 162 -31.88 -7.82 -11.14
CA ARG A 162 -33.07 -7.78 -10.28
C ARG A 162 -33.76 -6.44 -10.44
N LEU A 163 -34.98 -6.35 -9.93
CA LEU A 163 -35.70 -5.09 -9.88
C LEU A 163 -34.99 -4.15 -8.89
N THR A 164 -34.51 -3.02 -9.36
CA THR A 164 -33.66 -2.11 -8.59
C THR A 164 -34.26 -0.71 -8.59
N ARG A 165 -34.21 -0.07 -7.41
CA ARG A 165 -34.51 1.34 -7.24
C ARG A 165 -33.23 2.14 -7.49
N PHE A 166 -33.11 2.71 -8.68
CA PHE A 166 -32.01 3.59 -9.06
C PHE A 166 -32.20 4.99 -8.46
N THR A 167 -31.12 5.55 -7.91
CA THR A 167 -31.13 6.86 -7.23
C THR A 167 -30.16 7.86 -7.83
N GLY A 168 -29.12 7.41 -8.53
CA GLY A 168 -28.12 8.29 -9.11
C GLY A 168 -27.18 7.60 -10.09
N VAL A 169 -26.42 8.42 -10.79
CA VAL A 169 -25.38 8.00 -11.74
C VAL A 169 -24.16 8.86 -11.48
N ILE A 170 -22.99 8.22 -11.42
CA ILE A 170 -21.69 8.88 -11.38
C ILE A 170 -21.07 8.69 -12.75
N THR A 171 -20.56 9.77 -13.35
CA THR A 171 -19.87 9.70 -14.64
C THR A 171 -18.46 10.24 -14.54
N GLN A 172 -17.57 9.69 -15.35
CA GLN A 172 -16.18 10.09 -15.48
C GLN A 172 -15.79 10.04 -16.97
N GLY A 173 -14.85 10.88 -17.42
CA GLY A 173 -14.38 10.87 -18.81
C GLY A 173 -13.46 9.68 -19.11
N LYS A 174 -12.93 9.56 -20.33
CA LYS A 174 -12.00 8.48 -20.70
C LYS A 174 -10.60 8.74 -20.14
N ASN A 175 -10.08 7.83 -19.32
CA ASN A 175 -8.65 7.84 -18.99
C ASN A 175 -7.83 7.36 -20.19
N SER A 176 -6.84 8.15 -20.59
CA SER A 176 -6.02 7.92 -21.77
C SER A 176 -4.86 8.90 -21.79
N ILE A 177 -3.65 8.42 -22.03
CA ILE A 177 -2.46 9.28 -22.16
C ILE A 177 -2.40 10.03 -23.51
N TRP A 178 -3.19 9.60 -24.50
CA TRP A 178 -3.09 10.10 -25.88
C TRP A 178 -4.17 11.09 -26.29
N THR A 179 -5.35 11.02 -25.68
CA THR A 179 -6.54 11.77 -26.12
C THR A 179 -7.47 12.07 -24.97
N ASP A 180 -8.09 13.24 -25.07
CA ASP A 180 -9.05 13.80 -24.14
C ASP A 180 -10.47 13.60 -24.68
N ASP A 181 -11.25 12.71 -24.05
CA ASP A 181 -12.61 12.39 -24.49
C ASP A 181 -13.57 12.26 -23.29
N TRP A 182 -14.66 13.03 -23.27
CA TRP A 182 -15.70 12.90 -22.24
C TRP A 182 -17.07 13.39 -22.71
N VAL A 183 -18.10 12.85 -22.07
CA VAL A 183 -19.49 13.33 -22.19
C VAL A 183 -19.72 14.54 -21.28
N THR A 184 -20.36 15.59 -21.82
CA THR A 184 -20.65 16.84 -21.09
C THR A 184 -22.11 16.92 -20.62
N SER A 185 -23.03 16.22 -21.28
CA SER A 185 -24.39 16.05 -20.77
C SER A 185 -25.03 14.73 -21.23
N TYR A 186 -25.95 14.18 -20.43
CA TYR A 186 -26.70 12.96 -20.75
C TYR A 186 -28.13 12.96 -20.21
N LYS A 187 -28.94 12.03 -20.71
CA LYS A 187 -30.24 11.64 -20.16
C LYS A 187 -30.17 10.25 -19.55
N VAL A 188 -31.06 9.94 -18.61
CA VAL A 188 -31.19 8.60 -18.02
C VAL A 188 -32.52 7.97 -18.41
N GLN A 189 -32.49 6.69 -18.79
CA GLN A 189 -33.68 5.90 -19.06
C GLN A 189 -33.66 4.61 -18.26
N VAL A 190 -34.83 4.13 -17.84
CA VAL A 190 -34.98 2.87 -17.09
C VAL A 190 -36.02 1.97 -17.77
N SER A 191 -35.78 0.67 -17.75
CA SER A 191 -36.66 -0.34 -18.35
C SER A 191 -36.75 -1.60 -17.49
N ASN A 192 -37.84 -2.36 -17.66
CA ASN A 192 -38.01 -3.69 -17.05
C ASN A 192 -37.77 -4.83 -18.05
N ASP A 193 -37.88 -4.55 -19.35
CA ASP A 193 -37.98 -5.55 -20.42
C ASP A 193 -37.02 -5.29 -21.60
N THR A 194 -36.19 -4.24 -21.52
CA THR A 194 -35.30 -3.74 -22.59
C THR A 194 -36.00 -3.20 -23.85
N HIS A 195 -37.33 -3.26 -23.92
CA HIS A 195 -38.13 -2.78 -25.05
C HIS A 195 -38.80 -1.44 -24.74
N THR A 196 -39.43 -1.33 -23.57
CA THR A 196 -40.14 -0.13 -23.13
C THR A 196 -39.26 0.68 -22.20
N TRP A 197 -38.82 1.85 -22.66
CA TRP A 197 -37.93 2.73 -21.91
C TRP A 197 -38.67 3.94 -21.34
N LYS A 198 -38.50 4.19 -20.04
CA LYS A 198 -39.02 5.35 -19.34
C LYS A 198 -37.88 6.33 -19.11
N THR A 199 -37.95 7.51 -19.70
CA THR A 199 -36.96 8.59 -19.48
C THR A 199 -37.17 9.25 -18.12
N CYS A 200 -36.08 9.56 -17.43
CA CYS A 200 -36.09 10.34 -16.20
C CYS A 200 -36.60 11.76 -16.47
N LYS A 201 -37.51 12.26 -15.64
CA LYS A 201 -38.12 13.58 -15.80
C LYS A 201 -37.81 14.48 -14.61
N ASN A 202 -37.56 15.75 -14.87
CA ASN A 202 -37.51 16.79 -13.86
C ASN A 202 -38.80 17.61 -13.95
N GLY A 203 -39.82 17.21 -13.17
CA GLY A 203 -41.18 17.72 -13.34
C GLY A 203 -41.82 17.19 -14.62
N THR A 204 -42.11 18.06 -15.59
CA THR A 204 -42.77 17.72 -16.85
C THR A 204 -41.81 17.44 -18.01
N GLU A 205 -40.57 17.94 -17.92
CA GLU A 205 -39.56 17.84 -18.97
C GLU A 205 -38.58 16.68 -18.73
N ASP A 206 -37.93 16.20 -19.78
CA ASP A 206 -36.85 15.22 -19.68
C ASP A 206 -35.70 15.82 -18.88
N ALA A 207 -35.21 15.10 -17.86
CA ALA A 207 -34.06 15.51 -17.09
C ALA A 207 -32.79 15.38 -17.95
N ILE A 208 -32.09 16.49 -18.17
CA ILE A 208 -30.75 16.53 -18.76
C ILE A 208 -29.75 16.81 -17.63
N PHE A 209 -28.78 15.92 -17.47
CA PHE A 209 -27.77 15.99 -16.42
C PHE A 209 -26.48 16.55 -16.99
N ASN A 210 -25.85 17.47 -16.24
CA ASN A 210 -24.52 17.96 -16.56
C ASN A 210 -23.49 16.93 -16.08
N ALA A 211 -22.61 16.51 -16.98
CA ALA A 211 -21.63 15.47 -16.74
C ALA A 211 -20.24 16.06 -16.53
N ASN A 212 -19.24 15.55 -17.25
CA ASN A 212 -17.83 15.82 -16.99
C ASN A 212 -17.34 17.08 -17.71
N LYS A 213 -16.29 17.67 -17.15
CA LYS A 213 -15.54 18.80 -17.73
C LYS A 213 -14.10 18.42 -18.08
N ASP A 214 -13.67 17.27 -17.60
CA ASP A 214 -12.32 16.73 -17.73
C ASP A 214 -12.39 15.19 -17.67
N PRO A 215 -11.30 14.49 -18.04
CA PRO A 215 -11.29 13.03 -18.08
C PRO A 215 -11.35 12.34 -16.71
N GLU A 216 -10.85 12.97 -15.65
CA GLU A 216 -10.48 12.28 -14.40
C GLU A 216 -11.46 12.51 -13.26
N THR A 217 -12.16 13.64 -13.21
CA THR A 217 -13.02 14.00 -12.07
C THR A 217 -14.36 13.27 -12.13
N PRO A 218 -14.71 12.42 -11.15
CA PRO A 218 -16.04 11.82 -11.06
C PRO A 218 -17.11 12.87 -10.78
N VAL A 219 -18.26 12.75 -11.43
CA VAL A 219 -19.40 13.68 -11.27
C VAL A 219 -20.65 12.91 -10.89
N LEU A 220 -21.11 13.11 -9.65
CA LEU A 220 -22.37 12.55 -9.14
C LEU A 220 -23.58 13.37 -9.61
N ASN A 221 -24.55 12.69 -10.19
CA ASN A 221 -25.88 13.22 -10.48
C ASN A 221 -26.94 12.33 -9.84
N LEU A 222 -27.67 12.88 -8.86
CA LEU A 222 -28.83 12.23 -8.27
C LEU A 222 -30.07 12.40 -9.17
N LEU A 223 -30.85 11.34 -9.30
CA LEU A 223 -32.11 11.38 -10.04
C LEU A 223 -33.12 12.24 -9.26
N PRO A 224 -33.84 13.19 -9.90
CA PRO A 224 -34.82 14.04 -9.23
C PRO A 224 -35.90 13.24 -8.49
N LYS A 225 -36.24 12.07 -9.04
CA LYS A 225 -37.08 11.06 -8.41
C LYS A 225 -36.46 9.68 -8.64
N PRO A 226 -36.33 8.84 -7.59
CA PRO A 226 -35.87 7.47 -7.77
C PRO A 226 -36.73 6.71 -8.78
N MET A 227 -36.09 5.97 -9.67
CA MET A 227 -36.75 5.19 -10.72
C MET A 227 -36.57 3.70 -10.44
N VAL A 228 -37.61 2.92 -10.68
CA VAL A 228 -37.58 1.48 -10.47
C VAL A 228 -37.54 0.77 -11.81
N GLY A 229 -36.57 -0.11 -11.99
CA GLY A 229 -36.53 -1.07 -13.09
C GLY A 229 -35.35 -2.02 -12.99
N ARG A 230 -35.18 -2.87 -13.99
CA ARG A 230 -34.07 -3.83 -14.04
C ARG A 230 -32.87 -3.29 -14.81
N TYR A 231 -33.14 -2.54 -15.87
CA TYR A 231 -32.13 -1.99 -16.77
C TYR A 231 -32.10 -0.48 -16.64
N ILE A 232 -30.89 0.09 -16.64
CA ILE A 232 -30.66 1.53 -16.71
C ILE A 232 -29.80 1.86 -17.92
N ARG A 233 -30.11 2.96 -18.61
CA ARG A 233 -29.35 3.51 -19.72
C ARG A 233 -28.90 4.94 -19.42
N ILE A 234 -27.64 5.21 -19.76
CA ILE A 234 -27.06 6.55 -19.87
C ILE A 234 -27.04 6.90 -21.35
N ASN A 235 -27.69 7.99 -21.73
CA ASN A 235 -27.85 8.45 -23.12
C ASN A 235 -27.13 9.80 -23.33
N PRO A 236 -25.90 9.81 -23.86
CA PRO A 236 -25.15 11.04 -24.12
C PRO A 236 -25.90 12.02 -25.04
N GLN A 237 -25.91 13.30 -24.69
CA GLN A 237 -26.57 14.37 -25.45
C GLN A 237 -25.56 15.34 -26.06
N THR A 238 -24.51 15.67 -25.32
CA THR A 238 -23.37 16.49 -25.76
C THR A 238 -22.08 15.91 -25.20
N TRP A 239 -20.96 16.16 -25.88
CA TRP A 239 -19.62 15.69 -25.54
C TRP A 239 -18.60 16.77 -25.87
N PHE A 240 -17.34 16.55 -25.50
CA PHE A 240 -16.24 17.48 -25.79
C PHE A 240 -16.14 17.77 -27.31
N GLU A 241 -16.05 19.04 -27.69
CA GLU A 241 -16.15 19.49 -29.10
C GLU A 241 -15.09 18.86 -30.01
N ASN A 242 -13.88 18.64 -29.49
CA ASN A 242 -12.77 18.02 -30.22
C ASN A 242 -12.63 16.52 -29.95
N GLY A 243 -13.56 15.92 -29.19
CA GLY A 243 -13.50 14.53 -28.76
C GLY A 243 -14.62 13.66 -29.34
N THR A 244 -14.68 12.45 -28.81
CA THR A 244 -15.69 11.42 -29.10
C THR A 244 -16.57 11.14 -27.89
N ILE A 245 -17.70 10.46 -28.12
CA ILE A 245 -18.62 10.08 -27.04
C ILE A 245 -17.95 8.96 -26.23
N CYS A 246 -17.27 9.33 -25.15
CA CYS A 246 -16.67 8.40 -24.23
C CYS A 246 -17.07 8.68 -22.78
N LEU A 247 -17.33 7.63 -22.01
CA LEU A 247 -17.61 7.75 -20.58
C LEU A 247 -17.23 6.48 -19.82
N ARG A 248 -16.95 6.68 -18.55
CA ARG A 248 -16.90 5.73 -17.45
C ARG A 248 -18.08 6.03 -16.52
N ALA A 249 -18.64 5.02 -15.85
CA ALA A 249 -19.78 5.22 -14.97
C ALA A 249 -19.79 4.32 -13.74
N GLU A 250 -20.48 4.78 -12.71
CA GLU A 250 -21.01 3.99 -11.59
C GLU A 250 -22.52 4.28 -11.44
N ILE A 251 -23.30 3.29 -11.02
CA ILE A 251 -24.75 3.40 -10.84
C ILE A 251 -25.07 3.22 -9.36
N LEU A 252 -25.85 4.15 -8.80
CA LEU A 252 -26.36 4.04 -7.43
C LEU A 252 -27.76 3.43 -7.44
N GLY A 253 -27.95 2.33 -6.71
CA GLY A 253 -29.24 1.65 -6.68
C GLY A 253 -29.40 0.61 -5.58
N CYS A 254 -30.63 0.46 -5.08
CA CYS A 254 -30.98 -0.56 -4.10
C CYS A 254 -31.85 -1.64 -4.74
N SER A 255 -31.43 -2.89 -4.65
CA SER A 255 -32.27 -4.03 -5.04
C SER A 255 -33.57 -4.04 -4.24
N LEU A 256 -34.69 -4.26 -4.92
CA LEU A 256 -36.00 -4.43 -4.31
C LEU A 256 -36.29 -5.93 -4.10
N PRO A 257 -36.97 -6.31 -3.01
CA PRO A 257 -37.41 -7.69 -2.83
C PRO A 257 -38.42 -8.06 -3.93
N ASP A 258 -38.21 -9.21 -4.57
CA ASP A 258 -39.14 -9.74 -5.57
C ASP A 258 -40.29 -10.49 -4.88
N PRO A 259 -41.56 -10.05 -5.02
CA PRO A 259 -42.70 -10.71 -4.39
C PRO A 259 -42.98 -12.14 -4.90
N ASN A 260 -42.38 -12.57 -6.02
CA ASN A 260 -42.56 -13.92 -6.59
C ASN A 260 -41.44 -14.91 -6.22
N THR A 261 -40.40 -14.47 -5.52
CA THR A 261 -39.27 -15.32 -5.14
C THR A 261 -39.43 -15.77 -3.69
N VAL A 262 -39.99 -16.98 -3.50
CA VAL A 262 -40.21 -17.63 -2.18
C VAL A 262 -38.91 -18.16 -1.56
N PHE A 263 -37.84 -18.26 -2.35
CA PHE A 263 -36.53 -18.60 -1.82
C PHE A 263 -35.92 -17.38 -1.14
N LEU A 264 -35.79 -17.47 0.18
CA LEU A 264 -34.91 -16.59 0.94
C LEU A 264 -33.53 -16.64 0.30
N TRP A 265 -33.10 -15.46 -0.18
CA TRP A 265 -31.73 -14.95 -0.17
C TRP A 265 -30.63 -16.01 -0.22
N GLU A 266 -29.92 -16.14 -1.35
CA GLU A 266 -28.48 -16.37 -1.25
C GLU A 266 -27.96 -15.28 -0.32
N HIS A 267 -27.67 -15.67 0.92
CA HIS A 267 -27.10 -14.79 1.92
C HIS A 267 -25.94 -14.06 1.26
N GLU A 268 -26.01 -12.72 1.14
CA GLU A 268 -24.77 -11.96 1.24
C GLU A 268 -24.07 -12.55 2.46
N PRO A 269 -22.86 -13.15 2.31
CA PRO A 269 -22.25 -13.88 3.39
C PRO A 269 -22.23 -12.95 4.60
N GLN A 270 -23.08 -13.24 5.57
CA GLN A 270 -23.09 -12.47 6.80
C GLN A 270 -21.73 -12.78 7.40
N PRO A 271 -20.86 -11.77 7.59
CA PRO A 271 -19.54 -12.01 8.15
C PRO A 271 -19.74 -12.80 9.44
N THR A 272 -19.09 -13.96 9.53
CA THR A 272 -19.18 -14.82 10.73
C THR A 272 -18.64 -14.08 11.95
N ASP A 273 -17.74 -13.14 11.69
CA ASP A 273 -17.07 -12.31 12.68
C ASP A 273 -17.91 -11.06 12.96
N LYS A 274 -18.16 -10.80 14.25
CA LYS A 274 -18.91 -9.63 14.71
C LYS A 274 -18.02 -8.40 14.77
N LEU A 275 -17.54 -7.93 13.63
CA LEU A 275 -16.64 -6.77 13.50
C LEU A 275 -17.38 -5.50 13.06
N GLU A 276 -16.79 -4.33 13.31
CA GLU A 276 -17.31 -3.03 12.85
C GLU A 276 -16.83 -2.75 11.40
N PHE A 277 -17.66 -3.07 10.40
CA PHE A 277 -17.38 -2.79 8.98
C PHE A 277 -17.92 -1.42 8.56
N LYS A 278 -17.03 -0.43 8.46
CA LYS A 278 -17.27 0.91 7.95
C LYS A 278 -15.95 1.61 7.66
N HIS A 279 -15.97 2.75 6.99
CA HIS A 279 -14.77 3.57 6.83
C HIS A 279 -14.49 4.38 8.08
N HIS A 280 -13.29 4.25 8.65
CA HIS A 280 -12.93 4.96 9.88
C HIS A 280 -12.14 6.22 9.56
N ASN A 281 -12.71 7.41 9.78
CA ASN A 281 -11.89 8.64 9.82
C ASN A 281 -10.84 8.56 10.93
N TYR A 282 -9.85 9.44 10.91
CA TYR A 282 -8.72 9.43 11.84
C TYR A 282 -9.17 9.45 13.32
N LYS A 283 -10.26 10.17 13.64
CA LYS A 283 -10.79 10.20 15.01
C LYS A 283 -11.41 8.85 15.41
N GLU A 284 -12.15 8.23 14.50
CA GLU A 284 -12.79 6.93 14.73
C GLU A 284 -11.78 5.79 14.75
N MET A 285 -10.78 5.79 13.87
CA MET A 285 -9.65 4.86 13.87
C MET A 285 -8.97 4.86 15.25
N ARG A 286 -8.64 6.05 15.77
CA ARG A 286 -8.06 6.18 17.12
C ARG A 286 -8.97 5.67 18.22
N LYS A 287 -10.29 5.88 18.09
CA LYS A 287 -11.27 5.39 19.05
C LYS A 287 -11.36 3.86 19.03
N LEU A 288 -11.30 3.24 17.85
CA LEU A 288 -11.26 1.79 17.68
C LEU A 288 -9.99 1.21 18.29
N MET A 289 -8.81 1.73 17.91
CA MET A 289 -7.53 1.26 18.48
C MET A 289 -7.50 1.37 20.01
N LYS A 290 -8.01 2.49 20.55
CA LYS A 290 -8.11 2.66 22.00
C LYS A 290 -9.06 1.63 22.63
N ARG A 291 -10.21 1.37 22.02
CA ARG A 291 -11.19 0.38 22.48
C ARG A 291 -10.57 -1.02 22.54
N VAL A 292 -9.92 -1.45 21.45
CA VAL A 292 -9.24 -2.75 21.39
C VAL A 292 -8.18 -2.87 22.48
N ASN A 293 -7.38 -1.82 22.71
CA ASN A 293 -6.38 -1.81 23.77
C ASN A 293 -6.99 -1.85 25.18
N GLU A 294 -8.16 -1.26 25.40
CA GLU A 294 -8.87 -1.33 26.68
C GLU A 294 -9.54 -2.69 26.90
N GLU A 295 -9.92 -3.40 25.83
CA GLU A 295 -10.55 -4.73 25.90
C GLU A 295 -9.55 -5.89 26.05
N CYS A 296 -8.33 -5.72 25.54
CA CYS A 296 -7.24 -6.71 25.59
C CYS A 296 -5.90 -6.08 26.04
N PRO A 297 -5.83 -5.41 27.20
CA PRO A 297 -4.61 -4.71 27.65
C PRO A 297 -3.43 -5.65 27.95
N GLU A 298 -3.71 -6.93 28.22
CA GLU A 298 -2.69 -7.94 28.50
C GLU A 298 -1.83 -8.27 27.29
N ILE A 299 -2.41 -8.15 26.08
CA ILE A 299 -1.74 -8.54 24.83
C ILE A 299 -1.54 -7.39 23.84
N THR A 300 -1.93 -6.16 24.18
CA THR A 300 -1.89 -5.04 23.23
C THR A 300 -1.24 -3.80 23.79
N ARG A 301 -0.57 -3.04 22.92
CA ARG A 301 -0.01 -1.73 23.23
C ARG A 301 -0.09 -0.78 22.04
N VAL A 302 -0.80 0.32 22.20
CA VAL A 302 -0.85 1.40 21.20
C VAL A 302 0.28 2.40 21.43
N TYR A 303 1.10 2.63 20.41
CA TYR A 303 2.13 3.67 20.40
C TYR A 303 2.11 4.49 19.11
N SER A 304 2.94 5.52 19.02
CA SER A 304 3.06 6.34 17.82
C SER A 304 4.51 6.44 17.38
N ILE A 305 4.75 6.26 16.08
CA ILE A 305 6.08 6.28 15.47
C ILE A 305 6.52 7.68 15.04
N GLY A 306 5.58 8.62 14.95
CA GLY A 306 5.82 9.97 14.47
C GLY A 306 4.53 10.71 14.18
N LYS A 307 4.63 11.81 13.44
CA LYS A 307 3.47 12.59 12.99
C LYS A 307 3.56 12.86 11.50
N SER A 308 2.40 12.91 10.85
CA SER A 308 2.25 13.42 9.50
C SER A 308 2.57 14.91 9.42
N TYR A 309 2.61 15.44 8.21
CA TYR A 309 2.82 16.87 7.97
C TYR A 309 1.81 17.76 8.74
N ASN A 310 0.52 17.41 8.74
CA ASN A 310 -0.51 18.15 9.49
C ASN A 310 -0.55 17.82 11.00
N GLY A 311 0.43 17.07 11.50
CA GLY A 311 0.57 16.77 12.92
C GLY A 311 -0.30 15.61 13.42
N LEU A 312 -0.91 14.83 12.52
CA LEU A 312 -1.63 13.61 12.88
C LEU A 312 -0.62 12.54 13.29
N LYS A 313 -0.82 11.92 14.45
CA LYS A 313 0.05 10.86 14.96
C LYS A 313 -0.16 9.60 14.13
N MET A 314 0.93 9.02 13.64
CA MET A 314 0.90 7.70 13.02
C MET A 314 0.93 6.67 14.14
N TYR A 315 -0.19 5.97 14.33
CA TYR A 315 -0.39 5.01 15.42
C TYR A 315 -0.09 3.59 14.96
N VAL A 316 0.54 2.82 15.84
CA VAL A 316 0.81 1.39 15.66
C VAL A 316 0.13 0.62 16.80
N MET A 317 -0.52 -0.48 16.46
CA MET A 317 -0.99 -1.48 17.41
C MET A 317 0.07 -2.57 17.52
N GLU A 318 0.67 -2.70 18.70
CA GLU A 318 1.48 -3.86 19.08
C GLU A 318 0.58 -4.96 19.64
N ILE A 319 0.80 -6.21 19.22
CA ILE A 319 0.11 -7.40 19.72
C ILE A 319 1.16 -8.48 20.02
N SER A 320 1.28 -8.88 21.28
CA SER A 320 2.20 -9.91 21.80
C SER A 320 1.74 -10.27 23.22
N ASP A 321 2.11 -11.42 23.78
CA ASP A 321 1.87 -11.75 25.19
C ASP A 321 2.75 -10.95 26.17
N ASN A 322 3.83 -10.32 25.70
CA ASN A 322 4.66 -9.38 26.47
C ASN A 322 4.81 -8.02 25.77
N PRO A 323 3.71 -7.23 25.64
CA PRO A 323 3.74 -6.00 24.87
C PRO A 323 4.65 -4.95 25.53
N GLY A 324 5.60 -4.44 24.77
CA GLY A 324 6.53 -3.38 25.14
C GLY A 324 7.99 -3.79 25.08
N GLU A 325 8.27 -5.08 25.19
CA GLU A 325 9.61 -5.64 25.29
C GLU A 325 9.85 -6.63 24.16
N HIS A 326 11.10 -6.73 23.71
CA HIS A 326 11.52 -7.73 22.74
C HIS A 326 11.99 -8.97 23.50
N GLU A 327 11.50 -10.15 23.13
CA GLU A 327 11.90 -11.41 23.74
C GLU A 327 12.89 -12.19 22.88
N LEU A 328 13.91 -12.77 23.53
CA LEU A 328 14.98 -13.49 22.84
C LEU A 328 14.43 -14.63 21.97
N GLY A 329 14.65 -14.54 20.66
CA GLY A 329 14.24 -15.53 19.67
C GLY A 329 12.78 -15.41 19.20
N GLU A 330 12.03 -14.44 19.72
CA GLU A 330 10.70 -14.05 19.24
C GLU A 330 10.84 -13.13 18.02
N PRO A 331 10.40 -13.54 16.82
CA PRO A 331 10.47 -12.69 15.65
C PRO A 331 9.50 -11.52 15.71
N GLU A 332 9.95 -10.39 15.15
CA GLU A 332 9.17 -9.17 14.99
C GLU A 332 8.54 -9.13 13.60
N PHE A 333 7.21 -8.97 13.55
CA PHE A 333 6.43 -8.92 12.32
C PHE A 333 5.72 -7.56 12.20
N ARG A 334 5.52 -7.06 10.97
CA ARG A 334 4.65 -5.89 10.75
C ARG A 334 3.76 -5.95 9.51
N TYR A 335 2.64 -5.26 9.60
CA TYR A 335 1.88 -4.83 8.42
C TYR A 335 1.80 -3.30 8.38
N VAL A 336 1.96 -2.76 7.18
CA VAL A 336 1.83 -1.32 6.92
C VAL A 336 0.71 -1.11 5.92
N ALA A 337 -0.18 -0.15 6.17
CA ALA A 337 -1.28 0.17 5.26
C ALA A 337 -1.47 1.68 5.12
N GLY A 338 -2.21 2.06 4.08
CA GLY A 338 -2.61 3.43 3.83
C GLY A 338 -1.42 4.37 3.61
N MET A 339 -0.37 3.91 2.93
CA MET A 339 0.71 4.79 2.48
C MET A 339 0.27 5.69 1.33
N HIS A 340 -0.60 5.18 0.47
CA HIS A 340 -1.51 6.01 -0.32
C HIS A 340 -2.83 6.14 0.44
N GLY A 341 -3.25 7.38 0.70
CA GLY A 341 -4.40 7.63 1.55
C GLY A 341 -5.74 7.22 0.92
N ASN A 342 -5.84 7.14 -0.41
CA ASN A 342 -7.04 6.66 -1.10
C ASN A 342 -7.08 5.15 -1.34
N GLU A 343 -6.06 4.41 -0.89
CA GLU A 343 -6.00 2.94 -0.97
C GLU A 343 -6.42 2.36 0.38
N VAL A 344 -7.75 2.23 0.56
CA VAL A 344 -8.41 2.16 1.87
C VAL A 344 -8.56 0.75 2.40
N VAL A 345 -8.65 -0.27 1.54
CA VAL A 345 -8.91 -1.65 1.98
C VAL A 345 -7.88 -2.10 3.01
N GLY A 346 -6.59 -1.88 2.75
CA GLY A 346 -5.52 -2.22 3.70
C GLY A 346 -5.69 -1.59 5.07
N ARG A 347 -6.13 -0.33 5.13
CA ARG A 347 -6.37 0.39 6.40
C ARG A 347 -7.45 -0.29 7.21
N GLU A 348 -8.59 -0.57 6.59
CA GLU A 348 -9.74 -1.18 7.28
C GLU A 348 -9.46 -2.64 7.65
N LEU A 349 -8.74 -3.40 6.80
CA LEU A 349 -8.25 -4.74 7.14
C LEU A 349 -7.36 -4.74 8.39
N MET A 350 -6.46 -3.76 8.55
CA MET A 350 -5.63 -3.66 9.77
C MET A 350 -6.47 -3.39 11.03
N LEU A 351 -7.52 -2.57 10.92
CA LEU A 351 -8.44 -2.29 12.02
C LEU A 351 -9.32 -3.49 12.36
N ASN A 352 -9.77 -4.24 11.35
CA ASN A 352 -10.50 -5.49 11.54
C ASN A 352 -9.59 -6.57 12.13
N LEU A 353 -8.32 -6.65 11.71
CA LEU A 353 -7.36 -7.62 12.21
C LEU A 353 -7.07 -7.42 13.71
N MET A 354 -6.84 -6.19 14.17
CA MET A 354 -6.61 -5.93 15.60
C MET A 354 -7.84 -6.28 16.47
N GLU A 355 -9.06 -6.02 15.99
CA GLU A 355 -10.29 -6.41 16.68
C GLU A 355 -10.43 -7.95 16.69
N TYR A 356 -10.18 -8.60 15.56
CA TYR A 356 -10.22 -10.06 15.41
C TYR A 356 -9.24 -10.76 16.36
N PHE A 357 -7.98 -10.32 16.43
CA PHE A 357 -6.98 -10.88 17.34
C PHE A 357 -7.43 -10.80 18.81
N CYS A 358 -7.93 -9.63 19.25
CA CYS A 358 -8.43 -9.47 20.61
C CYS A 358 -9.62 -10.39 20.91
N LEU A 359 -10.60 -10.46 20.01
CA LEU A 359 -11.79 -11.29 20.20
C LEU A 359 -11.48 -12.79 20.20
N GLU A 360 -10.66 -13.26 19.26
CA GLU A 360 -10.31 -14.68 19.14
C GLU A 360 -9.33 -15.15 20.23
N TYR A 361 -8.43 -14.28 20.67
CA TYR A 361 -7.57 -14.56 21.83
C TYR A 361 -8.41 -14.78 23.09
N LYS A 362 -9.41 -13.91 23.35
CA LYS A 362 -10.33 -14.07 24.48
C LYS A 362 -11.20 -15.31 24.41
N LYS A 363 -11.48 -15.82 23.20
CA LYS A 363 -12.16 -17.10 22.99
C LYS A 363 -11.23 -18.32 23.17
N GLY A 364 -9.93 -18.11 23.29
CA GLY A 364 -8.94 -19.19 23.38
C GLY A 364 -8.71 -19.91 22.06
N ASN A 365 -8.83 -19.22 20.92
CA ASN A 365 -8.52 -19.81 19.61
C ASN A 365 -7.03 -20.22 19.56
N PRO A 366 -6.70 -21.51 19.42
CA PRO A 366 -5.33 -22.00 19.56
C PRO A 366 -4.37 -21.42 18.51
N ARG A 367 -4.85 -21.11 17.31
CA ARG A 367 -4.03 -20.50 16.24
C ARG A 367 -3.61 -19.08 16.63
N ILE A 368 -4.58 -18.28 17.09
CA ILE A 368 -4.35 -16.88 17.48
C ILE A 368 -3.54 -16.78 18.76
N VAL A 369 -3.84 -17.60 19.77
CA VAL A 369 -3.04 -17.67 21.00
C VAL A 369 -1.58 -17.99 20.65
N ARG A 370 -1.34 -19.01 19.80
CA ARG A 370 0.02 -19.35 19.35
C ARG A 370 0.72 -18.18 18.64
N LEU A 371 0.04 -17.52 17.72
CA LEU A 371 0.61 -16.37 16.99
C LEU A 371 1.01 -15.23 17.93
N VAL A 372 0.14 -14.90 18.90
CA VAL A 372 0.41 -13.84 19.90
C VAL A 372 1.54 -14.20 20.85
N THR A 373 1.70 -15.48 21.21
CA THR A 373 2.75 -15.93 22.14
C THR A 373 4.11 -16.22 21.48
N GLU A 374 4.11 -16.48 20.17
CA GLU A 374 5.35 -16.82 19.44
C GLU A 374 5.84 -15.64 18.59
N THR A 375 5.07 -14.56 18.44
CA THR A 375 5.35 -13.46 17.51
C THR A 375 4.96 -12.13 18.10
N ARG A 376 5.85 -11.15 17.93
CA ARG A 376 5.53 -9.76 18.23
C ARG A 376 5.08 -9.02 16.99
N ILE A 377 3.79 -8.70 16.96
CA ILE A 377 3.08 -8.21 15.77
C ILE A 377 2.87 -6.70 15.88
N HIS A 378 3.19 -5.96 14.82
CA HIS A 378 2.98 -4.53 14.75
C HIS A 378 2.14 -4.11 13.54
N LEU A 379 0.97 -3.51 13.78
CA LEU A 379 0.03 -3.10 12.74
C LEU A 379 -0.01 -1.56 12.64
N LEU A 380 0.42 -1.02 11.50
CA LEU A 380 0.33 0.40 11.14
C LEU A 380 -0.82 0.59 10.13
N PRO A 381 -2.06 0.93 10.56
CA PRO A 381 -3.21 1.03 9.67
C PRO A 381 -3.17 2.22 8.71
N SER A 382 -2.38 3.27 9.01
CA SER A 382 -2.33 4.48 8.18
C SER A 382 -0.98 5.18 8.29
N MET A 383 -0.13 4.97 7.29
CA MET A 383 1.12 5.71 7.12
C MET A 383 0.88 7.13 6.61
N ASN A 384 -0.12 7.35 5.73
CA ASN A 384 -0.52 8.66 5.21
C ASN A 384 -1.94 9.05 5.69
N PRO A 385 -2.12 9.41 6.97
CA PRO A 385 -3.43 9.82 7.48
C PRO A 385 -3.92 11.13 6.85
N ASP A 386 -3.01 12.01 6.41
CA ASP A 386 -3.37 13.30 5.78
C ASP A 386 -4.00 13.12 4.40
N GLY A 387 -3.47 12.20 3.59
CA GLY A 387 -4.05 11.81 2.31
C GLY A 387 -5.41 11.13 2.49
N TYR A 388 -5.52 10.24 3.48
CA TYR A 388 -6.78 9.54 3.76
C TYR A 388 -7.90 10.50 4.14
N GLU A 389 -7.64 11.48 5.02
CA GLU A 389 -8.66 12.47 5.40
C GLU A 389 -9.14 13.34 4.21
N GLN A 390 -8.34 13.47 3.15
CA GLN A 390 -8.77 14.14 1.91
C GLN A 390 -9.70 13.24 1.08
N ALA A 391 -9.32 11.98 0.88
CA ALA A 391 -10.14 11.01 0.16
C ALA A 391 -11.47 10.76 0.89
N TYR A 392 -11.41 10.54 2.20
CA TYR A 392 -12.57 10.27 3.06
C TYR A 392 -13.63 11.38 3.02
N LYS A 393 -13.22 12.65 2.89
CA LYS A 393 -14.16 13.79 2.80
C LYS A 393 -14.98 13.80 1.52
N LEU A 394 -14.43 13.26 0.43
CA LEU A 394 -15.14 13.14 -0.85
C LEU A 394 -16.03 11.90 -0.87
N GLY A 395 -15.56 10.81 -0.25
CA GLY A 395 -16.23 9.51 -0.25
C GLY A 395 -15.61 8.54 -1.26
N SER A 396 -16.02 7.28 -1.11
CA SER A 396 -15.55 6.12 -1.88
C SER A 396 -15.53 6.40 -3.38
N GLU A 397 -16.67 6.74 -3.97
CA GLU A 397 -16.85 6.83 -5.42
C GLU A 397 -16.36 8.14 -6.03
N LEU A 398 -16.05 9.15 -5.20
CA LEU A 398 -15.72 10.51 -5.67
C LEU A 398 -14.26 10.88 -5.46
N SER A 399 -13.51 10.11 -4.67
CA SER A 399 -12.08 10.33 -4.47
C SER A 399 -11.26 10.13 -5.75
N GLY A 400 -11.71 9.23 -6.64
CA GLY A 400 -11.02 8.93 -7.89
C GLY A 400 -9.61 8.37 -7.68
N TRP A 401 -8.78 8.39 -8.73
CA TRP A 401 -7.49 7.71 -8.71
C TRP A 401 -6.36 8.45 -7.96
N ALA A 402 -6.46 9.78 -7.87
CA ALA A 402 -5.35 10.63 -7.41
C ALA A 402 -5.61 11.37 -6.08
N ILE A 403 -6.85 11.72 -5.76
CA ILE A 403 -7.12 12.56 -4.58
C ILE A 403 -6.93 11.73 -3.32
N GLY A 404 -6.00 12.18 -2.47
CA GLY A 404 -5.63 11.48 -1.24
C GLY A 404 -4.52 10.45 -1.40
N ARG A 405 -4.03 10.18 -2.62
CA ARG A 405 -2.86 9.30 -2.84
C ARG A 405 -1.60 9.88 -2.16
N TYR A 406 -1.27 11.11 -2.52
CA TYR A 406 -0.06 11.80 -2.06
C TYR A 406 -0.19 12.30 -0.62
N THR A 407 0.94 12.62 0.02
CA THR A 407 0.93 13.38 1.29
C THR A 407 0.34 14.77 1.09
N TYR A 408 0.11 15.49 2.18
CA TYR A 408 -0.31 16.90 2.12
C TYR A 408 0.65 17.78 1.27
N GLN A 409 1.94 17.40 1.20
CA GLN A 409 2.95 18.12 0.43
C GLN A 409 3.00 17.72 -1.05
N GLY A 410 2.15 16.79 -1.49
CA GLY A 410 2.17 16.25 -2.85
C GLY A 410 3.31 15.24 -3.10
N ILE A 411 3.83 14.61 -2.05
CA ILE A 411 4.89 13.59 -2.16
C ILE A 411 4.24 12.21 -2.21
N ASP A 412 4.68 11.36 -3.14
CA ASP A 412 4.33 9.94 -3.16
C ASP A 412 5.25 9.20 -2.19
N LEU A 413 4.69 8.61 -1.12
CA LEU A 413 5.49 7.94 -0.10
C LEU A 413 6.21 6.70 -0.62
N ASN A 414 5.68 6.04 -1.66
CA ASN A 414 6.33 4.86 -2.26
C ASN A 414 7.40 5.20 -3.29
N HIS A 415 7.71 6.49 -3.48
CA HIS A 415 8.86 6.98 -4.23
C HIS A 415 9.76 7.87 -3.38
N ASN A 416 9.62 7.81 -2.06
CA ASN A 416 10.27 8.74 -1.15
C ASN A 416 11.32 8.11 -0.25
N PHE A 417 11.44 6.79 -0.19
CA PHE A 417 12.53 6.13 0.54
C PHE A 417 13.87 6.36 -0.18
N ALA A 418 14.98 6.20 0.55
CA ALA A 418 16.30 6.35 -0.04
C ALA A 418 16.52 5.23 -1.07
N ASP A 419 16.92 5.60 -2.30
CA ASP A 419 17.39 4.65 -3.29
C ASP A 419 18.73 4.06 -2.82
N LEU A 420 18.70 2.78 -2.46
CA LEU A 420 19.88 1.99 -2.07
C LEU A 420 20.27 0.98 -3.16
N ASN A 421 19.45 0.85 -4.21
CA ASN A 421 19.65 -0.05 -5.34
C ASN A 421 20.81 0.45 -6.21
N THR A 422 20.77 1.74 -6.58
CA THR A 422 21.81 2.39 -7.38
C THR A 422 23.22 2.19 -6.80
N PRO A 423 23.52 2.58 -5.54
CA PRO A 423 24.86 2.41 -4.99
C PRO A 423 25.27 0.94 -4.81
N LEU A 424 24.31 0.03 -4.56
CA LEU A 424 24.59 -1.41 -4.51
C LEU A 424 25.06 -1.91 -5.87
N TRP A 425 24.29 -1.65 -6.93
CA TRP A 425 24.61 -2.17 -8.27
C TRP A 425 25.87 -1.53 -8.85
N GLU A 426 26.11 -0.23 -8.60
CA GLU A 426 27.40 0.40 -8.93
C GLU A 426 28.56 -0.31 -8.22
N ALA A 427 28.39 -0.71 -6.96
CA ALA A 427 29.41 -1.45 -6.23
C ALA A 427 29.57 -2.89 -6.72
N GLU A 428 28.49 -3.57 -7.11
CA GLU A 428 28.52 -4.91 -7.72
C GLU A 428 29.26 -4.90 -9.05
N ASP A 429 28.93 -3.96 -9.93
CA ASP A 429 29.54 -3.82 -11.25
C ASP A 429 31.06 -3.52 -11.15
N ASN A 430 31.49 -2.91 -10.04
CA ASN A 430 32.90 -2.64 -9.72
C ASN A 430 33.58 -3.74 -8.86
N GLU A 431 32.93 -4.89 -8.65
CA GLU A 431 33.41 -6.02 -7.83
C GLU A 431 33.79 -5.61 -6.39
N GLN A 432 33.03 -4.68 -5.82
CA GLN A 432 33.29 -4.12 -4.49
C GLN A 432 32.48 -4.82 -3.39
N VAL A 433 31.44 -5.58 -3.75
CA VAL A 433 30.55 -6.27 -2.80
C VAL A 433 31.06 -7.69 -2.50
N PRO A 434 31.05 -8.18 -1.24
CA PRO A 434 30.69 -7.48 0.00
C PRO A 434 31.88 -6.79 0.70
N HIS A 435 33.10 -6.88 0.15
CA HIS A 435 34.34 -6.57 0.89
C HIS A 435 34.63 -5.07 1.08
N LYS A 436 34.25 -4.23 0.11
CA LYS A 436 34.41 -2.77 0.15
C LYS A 436 33.08 -2.05 0.31
N PHE A 437 31.99 -2.66 -0.15
CA PHE A 437 30.62 -2.16 -0.01
C PHE A 437 29.72 -3.29 0.52
N PRO A 438 28.85 -3.04 1.50
CA PRO A 438 28.06 -4.11 2.12
C PRO A 438 26.91 -4.57 1.21
N ASN A 439 26.56 -5.87 1.27
CA ASN A 439 25.38 -6.45 0.60
C ASN A 439 24.09 -6.41 1.45
N HIS A 440 24.15 -5.79 2.64
CA HIS A 440 23.08 -5.68 3.62
C HIS A 440 23.32 -4.43 4.50
N TYR A 441 22.27 -3.84 5.08
CA TYR A 441 22.39 -2.62 5.90
C TYR A 441 23.18 -1.52 5.18
N ILE A 442 22.82 -1.28 3.91
CA ILE A 442 23.44 -0.24 3.10
C ILE A 442 23.18 1.12 3.79
N PRO A 443 24.21 1.93 4.06
CA PRO A 443 24.03 3.18 4.78
C PRO A 443 23.14 4.15 4.00
N ILE A 444 22.22 4.82 4.70
CA ILE A 444 21.39 5.87 4.12
C ILE A 444 22.32 7.01 3.65
N PRO A 445 22.20 7.49 2.40
CA PRO A 445 23.03 8.57 1.89
C PRO A 445 22.94 9.85 2.75
N GLU A 446 24.08 10.53 2.95
CA GLU A 446 24.15 11.71 3.82
C GLU A 446 23.17 12.82 3.40
N TYR A 447 23.00 13.01 2.08
CA TYR A 447 22.07 14.01 1.54
C TYR A 447 20.62 13.79 1.99
N TYR A 448 20.24 12.55 2.30
CA TYR A 448 18.88 12.18 2.69
C TYR A 448 18.55 12.65 4.13
N THR A 449 19.59 12.85 4.95
CA THR A 449 19.47 13.35 6.33
C THR A 449 19.51 14.89 6.42
N LEU A 450 19.80 15.58 5.32
CA LEU A 450 19.88 17.03 5.33
C LEU A 450 18.50 17.67 5.53
N PRO A 451 18.40 18.83 6.23
CA PRO A 451 17.12 19.50 6.47
C PRO A 451 16.38 19.94 5.19
N ASN A 452 17.11 20.13 4.09
CA ASN A 452 16.56 20.53 2.78
C ASN A 452 16.20 19.33 1.89
N ALA A 453 16.42 18.09 2.33
CA ALA A 453 16.03 16.91 1.58
C ALA A 453 14.50 16.81 1.51
N THR A 454 13.99 16.51 0.31
CA THR A 454 12.56 16.31 0.04
C THR A 454 12.08 14.95 0.54
N VAL A 455 12.24 14.71 1.84
CA VAL A 455 11.78 13.50 2.53
C VAL A 455 10.60 13.88 3.41
N ALA A 456 9.49 13.16 3.26
CA ALA A 456 8.27 13.37 4.01
C ALA A 456 8.49 13.01 5.49
N PRO A 457 7.84 13.72 6.44
CA PRO A 457 7.92 13.37 7.86
C PRO A 457 7.41 11.95 8.15
N GLU A 458 6.45 11.46 7.37
CA GLU A 458 5.93 10.09 7.42
C GLU A 458 7.04 9.08 7.11
N THR A 459 7.78 9.27 6.01
CA THR A 459 8.90 8.42 5.61
C THR A 459 10.00 8.38 6.66
N ARG A 460 10.40 9.54 7.20
CA ARG A 460 11.43 9.59 8.27
C ARG A 460 11.01 8.79 9.50
N ALA A 461 9.76 8.93 9.93
CA ALA A 461 9.27 8.23 11.10
C ALA A 461 9.14 6.70 10.88
N VAL A 462 8.85 6.26 9.65
CA VAL A 462 8.87 4.83 9.30
C VAL A 462 10.30 4.28 9.23
N ILE A 463 11.26 5.03 8.69
CA ILE A 463 12.69 4.65 8.71
C ILE A 463 13.19 4.52 10.15
N ASP A 464 12.92 5.51 11.00
CA ASP A 464 13.28 5.47 12.42
C ASP A 464 12.64 4.28 13.14
N TRP A 465 11.45 3.86 12.72
CA TRP A 465 10.75 2.71 13.27
C TRP A 465 11.37 1.38 12.81
N MET A 466 11.70 1.27 11.52
CA MET A 466 12.42 0.13 10.93
C MET A 466 13.78 -0.12 11.60
N GLN A 467 14.47 0.94 12.02
CA GLN A 467 15.78 0.83 12.69
C GLN A 467 15.69 0.45 14.17
N LYS A 468 14.55 0.68 14.83
CA LYS A 468 14.38 0.46 16.27
C LYS A 468 13.97 -0.97 16.62
N ILE A 469 13.25 -1.64 15.73
CA ILE A 469 12.69 -2.96 15.96
C ILE A 469 13.30 -3.93 14.94
N PRO A 470 13.80 -5.10 15.36
CA PRO A 470 14.43 -6.06 14.45
C PRO A 470 13.40 -6.82 13.61
N PHE A 471 12.65 -6.11 12.76
CA PHE A 471 11.64 -6.71 11.87
C PHE A 471 12.23 -7.78 10.96
N VAL A 472 11.56 -8.93 10.90
CA VAL A 472 11.96 -10.10 10.09
C VAL A 472 11.14 -10.17 8.81
N LEU A 473 9.82 -10.02 8.92
CA LEU A 473 8.88 -10.11 7.81
C LEU A 473 7.87 -8.97 7.87
N SER A 474 7.53 -8.45 6.70
CA SER A 474 6.57 -7.37 6.52
C SER A 474 5.74 -7.54 5.25
N ALA A 475 4.59 -6.88 5.19
CA ALA A 475 3.98 -6.52 3.93
C ALA A 475 3.34 -5.13 4.01
N ASN A 476 3.38 -4.39 2.91
CA ASN A 476 2.62 -3.16 2.76
C ASN A 476 1.39 -3.37 1.86
N MET A 477 0.28 -2.78 2.28
CA MET A 477 -1.05 -3.02 1.73
C MET A 477 -1.46 -1.84 0.85
N HIS A 478 -1.79 -2.15 -0.40
CA HIS A 478 -2.16 -1.22 -1.47
C HIS A 478 -3.51 -1.58 -2.09
N GLY A 479 -3.97 -0.71 -2.98
CA GLY A 479 -5.15 -0.94 -3.81
C GLY A 479 -5.00 -0.31 -5.18
N GLY A 480 -5.71 -0.87 -6.15
CA GLY A 480 -5.76 -0.45 -7.55
C GLY A 480 -5.60 -1.61 -8.51
N GLU A 481 -4.97 -2.69 -8.09
CA GLU A 481 -4.84 -3.96 -8.81
C GLU A 481 -5.14 -5.14 -7.87
N LEU A 482 -5.00 -6.37 -8.37
CA LEU A 482 -5.14 -7.59 -7.58
C LEU A 482 -3.95 -8.53 -7.85
N VAL A 483 -2.84 -8.30 -7.13
CA VAL A 483 -1.56 -9.01 -7.32
C VAL A 483 -0.66 -8.84 -6.10
N VAL A 484 0.27 -9.76 -5.87
CA VAL A 484 1.35 -9.57 -4.88
C VAL A 484 2.66 -9.26 -5.60
N SER A 485 3.19 -8.05 -5.38
CA SER A 485 4.46 -7.59 -5.93
C SER A 485 5.61 -7.83 -4.94
N TYR A 486 6.75 -8.29 -5.45
CA TYR A 486 7.92 -8.57 -4.63
C TYR A 486 9.22 -7.94 -5.20
N PRO A 487 10.22 -7.63 -4.34
CA PRO A 487 11.48 -7.01 -4.74
C PRO A 487 12.27 -7.70 -5.87
N TYR A 488 13.13 -6.97 -6.59
CA TYR A 488 13.28 -5.51 -6.51
C TYR A 488 12.16 -4.79 -7.26
N ASP A 489 11.79 -3.60 -6.76
CA ASP A 489 10.82 -2.72 -7.43
C ASP A 489 11.49 -1.77 -8.44
N MET A 490 12.78 -1.47 -8.27
CA MET A 490 13.54 -0.68 -9.24
C MET A 490 14.17 -1.56 -10.32
N THR A 491 14.12 -1.11 -11.58
CA THR A 491 14.82 -1.75 -12.71
C THR A 491 16.34 -1.54 -12.60
N ARG A 492 17.12 -2.58 -12.93
CA ARG A 492 18.60 -2.45 -12.96
C ARG A 492 19.06 -1.54 -14.09
N SER A 493 18.38 -1.59 -15.24
CA SER A 493 18.69 -0.74 -16.40
C SER A 493 17.95 0.60 -16.35
N TYR A 494 18.67 1.69 -16.09
CA TYR A 494 18.11 3.05 -15.88
C TYR A 494 17.11 3.59 -16.91
N TRP A 495 17.14 3.09 -18.16
CA TRP A 495 16.26 3.57 -19.24
C TRP A 495 15.08 2.64 -19.53
N LEU A 496 14.97 1.50 -18.85
CA LEU A 496 13.85 0.58 -19.02
C LEU A 496 12.75 0.92 -18.01
N ALA A 497 11.51 0.94 -18.49
CA ALA A 497 10.34 1.12 -17.62
C ALA A 497 9.94 -0.19 -16.92
N LYS A 498 10.32 -1.33 -17.50
CA LYS A 498 10.06 -2.69 -17.00
C LYS A 498 11.25 -3.59 -17.29
N GLU A 499 11.69 -4.34 -16.29
CA GLU A 499 12.75 -5.35 -16.39
C GLU A 499 12.70 -6.26 -15.16
N LEU A 500 12.61 -7.58 -15.37
CA LEU A 500 12.75 -8.56 -14.29
C LEU A 500 14.08 -8.36 -13.55
N THR A 501 14.00 -7.88 -12.31
CA THR A 501 15.16 -7.53 -11.47
C THR A 501 15.10 -8.33 -10.16
N PRO A 502 15.59 -9.58 -10.15
CA PRO A 502 15.47 -10.47 -8.99
C PRO A 502 16.44 -10.08 -7.86
N THR A 503 16.03 -10.36 -6.62
CA THR A 503 16.93 -10.29 -5.45
C THR A 503 17.76 -11.57 -5.31
N PRO A 504 18.84 -11.56 -4.50
CA PRO A 504 19.52 -12.79 -4.08
C PRO A 504 18.58 -13.82 -3.42
N ASP A 505 17.49 -13.35 -2.79
CA ASP A 505 16.47 -14.16 -2.12
C ASP A 505 15.18 -14.37 -2.97
N ASP A 506 15.25 -14.23 -4.30
CA ASP A 506 14.09 -14.31 -5.22
C ASP A 506 13.20 -15.53 -4.95
N SER A 507 13.80 -16.71 -4.73
CA SER A 507 13.03 -17.93 -4.45
C SER A 507 12.20 -17.85 -3.16
N MET A 508 12.68 -17.12 -2.15
CA MET A 508 11.95 -16.92 -0.89
C MET A 508 10.86 -15.86 -1.07
N PHE A 509 11.15 -14.77 -1.78
CA PHE A 509 10.14 -13.74 -2.08
C PHE A 509 8.98 -14.28 -2.92
N ARG A 510 9.27 -15.10 -3.94
CA ARG A 510 8.25 -15.78 -4.73
C ARG A 510 7.39 -16.71 -3.88
N TRP A 511 8.00 -17.42 -2.92
CA TRP A 511 7.24 -18.22 -1.96
C TRP A 511 6.30 -17.35 -1.13
N LEU A 512 6.82 -16.29 -0.50
CA LEU A 512 6.04 -15.35 0.32
C LEU A 512 4.87 -14.73 -0.46
N ALA A 513 5.13 -14.28 -1.69
CA ALA A 513 4.10 -13.73 -2.56
C ALA A 513 3.04 -14.78 -2.92
N THR A 514 3.46 -16.01 -3.27
CA THR A 514 2.56 -17.10 -3.61
C THR A 514 1.66 -17.49 -2.44
N VAL A 515 2.21 -17.51 -1.21
CA VAL A 515 1.44 -17.84 0.00
C VAL A 515 0.25 -16.91 0.16
N TYR A 516 0.45 -15.60 0.00
CA TYR A 516 -0.65 -14.65 0.09
C TYR A 516 -1.62 -14.80 -1.08
N ALA A 517 -1.11 -14.83 -2.32
CA ALA A 517 -1.93 -14.85 -3.52
C ALA A 517 -2.84 -16.09 -3.62
N THR A 518 -2.33 -17.26 -3.23
CA THR A 518 -3.08 -18.54 -3.34
C THR A 518 -4.07 -18.80 -2.20
N THR A 519 -3.94 -18.08 -1.08
CA THR A 519 -4.88 -18.16 0.04
C THR A 519 -5.98 -17.11 -0.04
N HIS A 520 -5.80 -16.08 -0.86
CA HIS A 520 -6.77 -15.02 -1.07
C HIS A 520 -7.90 -15.54 -1.97
N ARG A 521 -9.16 -15.38 -1.54
CA ARG A 521 -10.31 -16.03 -2.21
C ARG A 521 -10.43 -15.72 -3.70
N ILE A 522 -10.39 -14.44 -4.08
CA ILE A 522 -10.55 -14.01 -5.49
C ILE A 522 -9.23 -14.10 -6.28
N MET A 523 -8.12 -13.62 -5.70
CA MET A 523 -6.81 -13.69 -6.35
C MET A 523 -6.38 -15.13 -6.69
N ALA A 524 -6.84 -16.14 -5.94
CA ALA A 524 -6.57 -17.54 -6.26
C ALA A 524 -7.43 -18.12 -7.41
N GLU A 525 -8.48 -17.41 -7.86
CA GLU A 525 -9.36 -17.91 -8.92
C GLU A 525 -8.71 -17.76 -10.31
N ASP A 526 -8.64 -18.85 -11.07
CA ASP A 526 -8.00 -18.88 -12.42
C ASP A 526 -8.74 -18.06 -13.49
N ASN A 527 -9.98 -17.64 -13.23
CA ASN A 527 -10.85 -17.00 -14.21
C ASN A 527 -11.49 -15.69 -13.71
N HIS A 528 -10.95 -15.09 -12.66
CA HIS A 528 -11.41 -13.78 -12.22
C HIS A 528 -11.15 -12.72 -13.31
N ARG A 529 -11.91 -11.63 -13.26
CA ARG A 529 -11.78 -10.54 -14.24
C ARG A 529 -10.56 -9.69 -13.91
N ILE A 530 -9.68 -9.47 -14.90
CA ILE A 530 -8.57 -8.51 -14.84
C ILE A 530 -9.09 -7.12 -14.47
N CYS A 531 -8.47 -6.40 -13.54
CA CYS A 531 -8.90 -5.06 -13.14
C CYS A 531 -8.86 -4.07 -14.32
N HIS A 532 -7.64 -3.76 -14.78
CA HIS A 532 -7.40 -2.77 -15.84
C HIS A 532 -6.88 -3.43 -17.11
N ASN A 533 -5.57 -3.61 -17.25
CA ASN A 533 -4.96 -4.02 -18.53
C ASN A 533 -4.04 -5.23 -18.40
N GLU A 534 -3.28 -5.31 -17.30
CA GLU A 534 -2.27 -6.34 -17.09
C GLU A 534 -2.89 -7.65 -16.62
N ASN A 535 -2.43 -8.79 -17.15
CA ASN A 535 -2.99 -10.10 -16.79
C ASN A 535 -2.05 -10.89 -15.88
N PHE A 536 -2.16 -10.66 -14.57
CA PHE A 536 -1.33 -11.30 -13.55
C PHE A 536 -1.62 -12.80 -13.35
N ILE A 537 -2.79 -13.30 -13.79
CA ILE A 537 -3.16 -14.72 -13.67
C ILE A 537 -2.13 -15.61 -14.37
N ARG A 538 -1.56 -15.12 -15.48
CA ARG A 538 -0.50 -15.84 -16.23
C ARG A 538 0.76 -16.12 -15.42
N HIS A 539 0.96 -15.37 -14.33
CA HIS A 539 2.11 -15.44 -13.45
C HIS A 539 1.74 -15.97 -12.05
N GLY A 540 0.53 -16.51 -11.88
CA GLY A 540 0.04 -16.99 -10.58
C GLY A 540 -0.31 -15.85 -9.62
N ASN A 541 -0.67 -14.68 -10.15
CA ASN A 541 -1.02 -13.47 -9.39
C ASN A 541 0.09 -12.96 -8.45
N ILE A 542 1.34 -13.24 -8.85
CA ILE A 542 2.54 -12.64 -8.28
C ILE A 542 3.35 -11.99 -9.39
N ILE A 543 4.09 -10.94 -9.07
CA ILE A 543 4.98 -10.27 -10.03
C ILE A 543 6.20 -9.66 -9.35
N ASN A 544 7.34 -9.63 -10.02
CA ASN A 544 8.47 -8.83 -9.57
C ASN A 544 8.15 -7.34 -9.82
N GLY A 545 8.39 -6.46 -8.84
CA GLY A 545 7.99 -5.06 -8.94
C GLY A 545 8.56 -4.37 -10.17
N ALA A 546 9.86 -4.52 -10.42
CA ALA A 546 10.53 -3.95 -11.59
C ALA A 546 10.04 -4.54 -12.93
N ASP A 547 9.60 -5.80 -12.96
CA ASP A 547 8.97 -6.43 -14.14
C ASP A 547 7.58 -5.86 -14.42
N TRP A 548 6.86 -5.41 -13.38
CA TRP A 548 5.58 -4.74 -13.53
C TRP A 548 5.76 -3.28 -13.96
N HIS A 549 6.47 -2.48 -13.17
CA HIS A 549 6.88 -1.11 -13.47
C HIS A 549 7.93 -0.63 -12.47
N THR A 550 8.92 0.13 -12.93
CA THR A 550 10.00 0.61 -12.05
C THR A 550 9.49 1.60 -10.97
N VAL A 551 9.79 1.32 -9.70
CA VAL A 551 9.51 2.19 -8.56
C VAL A 551 10.81 2.45 -7.79
N ALA A 552 11.53 3.50 -8.19
CA ALA A 552 12.71 3.95 -7.44
C ALA A 552 12.30 4.58 -6.12
N GLY A 553 13.01 4.23 -5.03
CA GLY A 553 12.71 4.72 -3.68
C GLY A 553 11.49 4.08 -3.03
N SER A 554 11.22 2.80 -3.33
CA SER A 554 10.14 2.03 -2.72
C SER A 554 10.44 1.63 -1.28
N MET A 555 9.37 1.39 -0.50
CA MET A 555 9.51 0.92 0.88
C MET A 555 10.01 -0.54 0.96
N ASN A 556 9.67 -1.38 -0.03
CA ASN A 556 10.11 -2.77 -0.07
C ASN A 556 11.62 -2.88 -0.21
N ASP A 557 12.17 -2.22 -1.24
CA ASP A 557 13.60 -2.26 -1.56
C ASP A 557 14.41 -1.67 -0.41
N PHE A 558 13.93 -0.57 0.19
CA PHE A 558 14.54 0.01 1.38
C PHE A 558 14.55 -0.96 2.57
N SER A 559 13.44 -1.65 2.84
CA SER A 559 13.35 -2.62 3.94
C SER A 559 14.37 -3.75 3.77
N TYR A 560 14.46 -4.32 2.58
CA TYR A 560 15.39 -5.41 2.28
C TYR A 560 16.86 -4.95 2.29
N LEU A 561 17.16 -3.77 1.74
CA LEU A 561 18.55 -3.30 1.60
C LEU A 561 19.12 -2.64 2.87
N HIS A 562 18.28 -2.00 3.68
CA HIS A 562 18.72 -1.28 4.87
C HIS A 562 18.54 -2.05 6.19
N THR A 563 17.70 -3.09 6.22
CA THR A 563 17.37 -3.85 7.43
C THR A 563 17.43 -5.37 7.18
N ASN A 564 17.02 -6.17 8.16
CA ASN A 564 16.83 -7.62 7.98
C ASN A 564 15.46 -7.96 7.37
N CYS A 565 14.54 -7.00 7.25
CA CYS A 565 13.14 -7.25 7.01
C CYS A 565 12.86 -7.56 5.55
N PHE A 566 12.21 -8.69 5.29
CA PHE A 566 11.69 -9.03 3.96
C PHE A 566 10.30 -8.42 3.84
N GLU A 567 10.09 -7.57 2.84
CA GLU A 567 8.81 -6.89 2.62
C GLU A 567 8.30 -7.12 1.20
N VAL A 568 6.99 -7.35 1.09
CA VAL A 568 6.26 -7.44 -0.19
C VAL A 568 5.14 -6.39 -0.22
N THR A 569 4.71 -6.04 -1.43
CA THR A 569 3.52 -5.21 -1.65
C THR A 569 2.33 -6.08 -2.04
N VAL A 570 1.21 -5.92 -1.35
CA VAL A 570 -0.03 -6.62 -1.64
C VAL A 570 -1.05 -5.63 -2.19
N GLU A 571 -1.44 -5.80 -3.45
CA GLU A 571 -2.56 -5.08 -4.07
C GLU A 571 -3.85 -5.86 -3.81
N LEU A 572 -4.71 -5.30 -2.95
CA LEU A 572 -5.83 -6.02 -2.34
C LEU A 572 -7.12 -6.00 -3.15
N SER A 573 -7.31 -4.98 -4.00
CA SER A 573 -8.58 -4.73 -4.68
C SER A 573 -8.41 -3.82 -5.90
N CYS A 574 -9.21 -4.06 -6.95
CA CYS A 574 -9.26 -3.18 -8.12
C CYS A 574 -9.76 -1.77 -7.80
N ASP A 575 -10.78 -1.69 -6.93
CA ASP A 575 -11.31 -0.44 -6.38
C ASP A 575 -10.42 0.01 -5.21
N LYS A 576 -9.83 1.20 -5.32
CA LYS A 576 -8.93 1.71 -4.28
C LYS A 576 -9.68 2.07 -3.00
N PHE A 577 -10.91 2.55 -3.14
CA PHE A 577 -11.73 3.03 -2.05
C PHE A 577 -13.14 2.48 -2.22
N PRO A 578 -13.37 1.18 -1.97
CA PRO A 578 -14.67 0.57 -2.16
C PRO A 578 -15.71 1.07 -1.16
N HIS A 579 -16.98 0.98 -1.52
CA HIS A 579 -18.07 1.41 -0.64
C HIS A 579 -18.17 0.51 0.61
N GLU A 580 -18.68 1.06 1.73
CA GLU A 580 -18.70 0.36 3.03
C GLU A 580 -19.39 -1.01 3.01
N VAL A 581 -20.38 -1.17 2.12
CA VAL A 581 -21.12 -2.44 1.94
C VAL A 581 -20.23 -3.59 1.43
N GLU A 582 -19.05 -3.29 0.90
CA GLU A 582 -18.13 -4.26 0.30
C GLU A 582 -17.03 -4.70 1.29
N LEU A 583 -16.77 -3.89 2.33
CA LEU A 583 -15.76 -4.18 3.35
C LEU A 583 -15.88 -5.56 4.01
N PRO A 584 -17.08 -6.09 4.35
CA PRO A 584 -17.19 -7.44 4.88
C PRO A 584 -16.69 -8.52 3.91
N THR A 585 -16.89 -8.33 2.61
CA THR A 585 -16.44 -9.28 1.58
C THR A 585 -14.93 -9.18 1.44
N GLU A 586 -14.37 -7.96 1.44
CA GLU A 586 -12.92 -7.75 1.40
C GLU A 586 -12.20 -8.35 2.60
N TRP A 587 -12.79 -8.25 3.81
CA TRP A 587 -12.29 -8.94 4.99
C TRP A 587 -12.26 -10.46 4.79
N GLU A 588 -13.36 -11.05 4.33
CA GLU A 588 -13.44 -12.49 4.13
C GLU A 588 -12.51 -13.00 3.02
N ASN A 589 -12.24 -12.17 2.01
CA ASN A 589 -11.28 -12.46 0.94
C ASN A 589 -9.83 -12.55 1.45
N ASN A 590 -9.48 -11.72 2.43
CA ASN A 590 -8.10 -11.49 2.87
C ASN A 590 -7.75 -12.10 4.24
N LYS A 591 -8.72 -12.39 5.10
CA LYS A 591 -8.51 -12.84 6.49
C LYS A 591 -7.54 -14.02 6.57
N GLU A 592 -7.74 -15.06 5.76
CA GLU A 592 -6.86 -16.24 5.79
C GLU A 592 -5.45 -15.89 5.28
N SER A 593 -5.33 -15.12 4.20
CA SER A 593 -4.05 -14.67 3.66
C SER A 593 -3.24 -13.86 4.65
N LEU A 594 -3.89 -12.96 5.40
CA LEU A 594 -3.24 -12.15 6.43
C LEU A 594 -2.63 -13.02 7.53
N LEU A 595 -3.33 -14.09 7.96
CA LEU A 595 -2.86 -15.00 9.00
C LEU A 595 -1.75 -15.93 8.48
N VAL A 596 -1.94 -16.58 7.32
CA VAL A 596 -0.96 -17.52 6.76
C VAL A 596 0.33 -16.82 6.37
N TYR A 597 0.26 -15.60 5.83
CA TYR A 597 1.43 -14.80 5.52
C TYR A 597 2.22 -14.44 6.79
N MET A 598 1.51 -14.04 7.86
CA MET A 598 2.14 -13.75 9.16
C MET A 598 2.83 -14.99 9.74
N GLU A 599 2.23 -16.17 9.59
CA GLU A 599 2.83 -17.44 10.01
C GLU A 599 4.16 -17.74 9.30
N GLN A 600 4.42 -17.17 8.11
CA GLN A 600 5.68 -17.37 7.38
C GLN A 600 6.90 -16.76 8.08
N VAL A 601 6.72 -15.86 9.07
CA VAL A 601 7.83 -15.33 9.87
C VAL A 601 8.55 -16.42 10.67
N HIS A 602 7.89 -17.56 10.88
CA HIS A 602 8.42 -18.74 11.58
C HIS A 602 9.11 -19.75 10.66
N ARG A 603 9.49 -19.36 9.44
CA ARG A 603 10.16 -20.24 8.48
C ARG A 603 11.67 -19.97 8.41
N GLY A 604 12.42 -20.94 7.91
CA GLY A 604 13.87 -20.83 7.73
C GLY A 604 14.65 -21.25 8.97
N ILE A 605 15.66 -20.47 9.33
CA ILE A 605 16.49 -20.70 10.51
C ILE A 605 16.41 -19.53 11.47
N LYS A 606 16.51 -19.80 12.77
CA LYS A 606 16.71 -18.78 13.80
C LYS A 606 17.72 -19.28 14.83
N GLY A 607 18.28 -18.39 15.64
CA GLY A 607 19.18 -18.80 16.71
C GLY A 607 19.87 -17.61 17.36
N VAL A 608 20.86 -17.89 18.20
CA VAL A 608 21.63 -16.87 18.90
C VAL A 608 23.12 -17.03 18.63
N VAL A 609 23.80 -15.92 18.33
CA VAL A 609 25.25 -15.83 18.27
C VAL A 609 25.78 -15.43 19.63
N ARG A 610 26.50 -16.35 20.27
CA ARG A 610 27.02 -16.20 21.63
C ARG A 610 28.54 -16.16 21.66
N ASP A 611 29.07 -15.38 22.59
CA ASP A 611 30.46 -15.42 22.96
C ASP A 611 30.76 -16.75 23.67
N LYS A 612 31.72 -17.52 23.17
CA LYS A 612 32.07 -18.84 23.72
C LYS A 612 32.55 -18.80 25.17
N ASP A 613 33.16 -17.71 25.61
CA ASP A 613 33.72 -17.57 26.96
C ASP A 613 32.69 -17.00 27.96
N THR A 614 31.77 -16.13 27.51
CA THR A 614 30.82 -15.43 28.40
C THR A 614 29.36 -15.85 28.25
N GLU A 615 29.03 -16.62 27.21
CA GLU A 615 27.67 -17.05 26.82
C GLU A 615 26.67 -15.92 26.51
N LYS A 616 27.10 -14.67 26.63
CA LYS A 616 26.31 -13.50 26.24
C LYS A 616 26.12 -13.45 24.73
N GLY A 617 24.95 -12.98 24.32
CA GLY A 617 24.66 -12.68 22.93
C GLY A 617 25.58 -11.60 22.37
N ILE A 618 25.92 -11.71 21.09
CA ILE A 618 26.76 -10.76 20.38
C ILE A 618 25.87 -9.97 19.42
N PRO A 619 25.65 -8.67 19.67
CA PRO A 619 24.87 -7.82 18.78
C PRO A 619 25.63 -7.53 17.48
N GLU A 620 24.88 -7.25 16.41
CA GLU A 620 25.40 -6.88 15.09
C GLU A 620 26.37 -7.92 14.47
N ALA A 621 26.29 -9.17 14.92
CA ALA A 621 26.99 -10.27 14.28
C ALA A 621 26.34 -10.56 12.91
N ILE A 622 27.16 -10.78 11.90
CA ILE A 622 26.74 -11.07 10.53
C ILE A 622 26.49 -12.58 10.40
N ILE A 623 25.32 -12.95 9.88
CA ILE A 623 24.97 -14.30 9.46
C ILE A 623 24.95 -14.32 7.93
N ALA A 624 25.92 -15.01 7.34
CA ALA A 624 26.06 -15.19 5.90
C ALA A 624 25.64 -16.61 5.51
N VAL A 625 24.86 -16.75 4.46
CA VAL A 625 24.45 -18.05 3.89
C VAL A 625 25.19 -18.26 2.58
N ASP A 626 25.88 -19.39 2.44
CA ASP A 626 26.61 -19.69 1.21
C ASP A 626 25.68 -19.74 0.00
N GLY A 627 26.10 -19.09 -1.09
CA GLY A 627 25.30 -18.94 -2.32
C GLY A 627 24.27 -17.81 -2.32
N LEU A 628 24.03 -17.11 -1.21
CA LEU A 628 23.12 -15.95 -1.14
C LEU A 628 23.89 -14.67 -0.87
N ASN A 629 23.92 -13.74 -1.84
CA ASN A 629 24.61 -12.46 -1.70
C ASN A 629 23.78 -11.41 -0.93
N HIS A 630 23.24 -11.79 0.22
CA HIS A 630 22.52 -10.89 1.12
C HIS A 630 22.60 -11.44 2.55
N ASP A 631 23.48 -10.89 3.37
CA ASP A 631 23.65 -11.32 4.76
C ASP A 631 22.64 -10.62 5.70
N ILE A 632 22.48 -11.12 6.93
CA ILE A 632 21.67 -10.46 7.97
C ILE A 632 22.51 -10.16 9.22
N ARG A 633 21.97 -9.33 10.12
CA ARG A 633 22.60 -9.00 11.41
C ARG A 633 21.80 -9.53 12.59
N THR A 634 22.49 -9.91 13.66
CA THR A 634 21.83 -10.20 14.95
C THR A 634 21.29 -8.95 15.60
N ALA A 635 20.17 -9.09 16.32
CA ALA A 635 19.60 -8.05 17.17
C ALA A 635 20.43 -7.86 18.45
N ILE A 636 19.95 -7.01 19.36
CA ILE A 636 20.72 -6.53 20.51
C ILE A 636 21.14 -7.66 21.47
N ASP A 637 20.32 -8.70 21.60
CA ASP A 637 20.59 -9.87 22.45
C ASP A 637 21.28 -11.02 21.70
N GLY A 638 21.72 -10.76 20.46
CA GLY A 638 22.50 -11.66 19.63
C GLY A 638 21.68 -12.70 18.87
N ASP A 639 20.36 -12.65 18.96
CA ASP A 639 19.43 -13.47 18.19
C ASP A 639 19.27 -12.98 16.75
N TYR A 640 18.91 -13.90 15.87
CA TYR A 640 18.70 -13.64 14.46
C TYR A 640 17.63 -14.56 13.88
N TRP A 641 17.04 -14.12 12.77
CA TRP A 641 16.08 -14.89 11.98
C TRP A 641 16.44 -14.75 10.51
N ARG A 642 16.63 -15.87 9.82
CA ARG A 642 16.91 -15.92 8.39
C ARG A 642 15.85 -16.77 7.70
N LEU A 643 14.97 -16.10 6.97
CA LEU A 643 13.95 -16.75 6.15
C LEU A 643 14.62 -17.48 4.99
N LEU A 644 14.31 -18.77 4.84
CA LEU A 644 14.86 -19.66 3.82
C LEU A 644 13.82 -20.70 3.43
N ASN A 645 13.90 -21.17 2.19
CA ASN A 645 13.14 -22.33 1.74
C ASN A 645 13.74 -23.65 2.31
N PRO A 646 12.98 -24.76 2.34
CA PRO A 646 13.49 -26.07 2.73
C PRO A 646 14.73 -26.47 1.94
N GLY A 647 15.78 -26.85 2.65
CA GLY A 647 17.10 -27.09 2.07
C GLY A 647 18.19 -27.25 3.13
N GLU A 648 19.39 -27.63 2.68
CA GLU A 648 20.59 -27.63 3.52
C GLU A 648 21.48 -26.46 3.12
N TYR A 649 21.88 -25.67 4.11
CA TYR A 649 22.63 -24.43 3.91
C TYR A 649 23.89 -24.42 4.76
N GLU A 650 25.00 -23.96 4.18
CA GLU A 650 26.21 -23.65 4.93
C GLU A 650 26.14 -22.20 5.42
N VAL A 651 26.09 -22.03 6.74
CA VAL A 651 25.84 -20.74 7.39
C VAL A 651 27.05 -20.35 8.22
N THR A 652 27.52 -19.13 8.01
CA THR A 652 28.70 -18.57 8.68
C THR A 652 28.32 -17.38 9.55
N ALA A 653 28.58 -17.48 10.84
CA ALA A 653 28.49 -16.35 11.77
C ALA A 653 29.83 -15.62 11.90
N LYS A 654 29.84 -14.30 11.77
CA LYS A 654 31.02 -13.43 11.85
C LYS A 654 30.72 -12.21 12.72
N ALA A 655 31.66 -11.78 13.55
CA ALA A 655 31.53 -10.55 14.33
C ALA A 655 32.88 -9.87 14.48
N GLU A 656 32.90 -8.53 14.62
CA GLU A 656 34.16 -7.80 14.78
C GLU A 656 34.88 -8.25 16.05
N GLY A 657 36.17 -8.63 15.91
CA GLY A 657 36.98 -9.08 17.04
C GLY A 657 36.80 -10.56 17.41
N TYR A 658 35.98 -11.32 16.68
CA TYR A 658 35.78 -12.76 16.86
C TYR A 658 36.31 -13.59 15.67
N HIS A 659 36.59 -14.87 15.91
CA HIS A 659 36.84 -15.83 14.85
C HIS A 659 35.51 -16.29 14.23
N PRO A 660 35.38 -16.29 12.89
CA PRO A 660 34.16 -16.74 12.24
C PRO A 660 33.94 -18.24 12.48
N SER A 661 32.67 -18.66 12.48
CA SER A 661 32.29 -20.05 12.65
C SER A 661 31.25 -20.44 11.61
N THR A 662 31.48 -21.56 10.94
CA THR A 662 30.64 -22.07 9.86
C THR A 662 30.02 -23.39 10.27
N LYS A 663 28.73 -23.55 10.00
CA LYS A 663 27.94 -24.76 10.32
C LYS A 663 26.93 -25.03 9.23
N THR A 664 26.57 -26.29 9.05
CA THR A 664 25.45 -26.69 8.20
C THR A 664 24.15 -26.59 9.00
N CYS A 665 23.21 -25.77 8.55
CA CYS A 665 21.85 -25.68 9.11
C CYS A 665 20.87 -26.26 8.08
N ARG A 666 19.95 -27.13 8.52
CA ARG A 666 18.96 -27.76 7.64
C ARG A 666 17.58 -27.17 7.89
N VAL A 667 16.96 -26.58 6.87
CA VAL A 667 15.59 -26.05 6.94
C VAL A 667 14.61 -27.17 6.59
N SER A 668 13.69 -27.44 7.51
CA SER A 668 12.67 -28.49 7.34
C SER A 668 11.46 -27.99 6.51
N TYR A 669 10.58 -28.93 6.13
CA TYR A 669 9.28 -28.59 5.54
C TYR A 669 8.20 -28.27 6.59
N GLU A 670 8.52 -28.40 7.89
CA GLU A 670 7.58 -28.08 8.96
C GLU A 670 7.44 -26.57 9.14
N ASP A 671 6.29 -26.13 9.65
CA ASP A 671 5.96 -24.73 9.92
C ASP A 671 6.64 -24.22 11.22
N ARG A 672 7.91 -24.56 11.40
CA ARG A 672 8.74 -24.17 12.54
C ARG A 672 10.16 -23.85 12.08
N PRO A 673 10.79 -22.82 12.66
CA PRO A 673 12.12 -22.42 12.25
C PRO A 673 13.12 -23.39 12.87
N THR A 674 14.15 -23.75 12.12
CA THR A 674 15.22 -24.60 12.65
C THR A 674 16.16 -23.78 13.51
N ILE A 675 16.41 -24.23 14.74
CA ILE A 675 17.34 -23.57 15.66
C ILE A 675 18.79 -23.84 15.21
N CYS A 676 19.55 -22.79 14.91
CA CYS A 676 20.96 -22.89 14.52
C CYS A 676 21.85 -21.91 15.32
N ASP A 677 22.25 -22.30 16.53
CA ASP A 677 23.06 -21.43 17.40
C ASP A 677 24.55 -21.43 17.05
N PHE A 678 25.20 -20.28 17.28
CA PHE A 678 26.63 -20.10 17.06
C PHE A 678 27.34 -19.71 18.35
N TYR A 679 28.49 -20.33 18.60
CA TYR A 679 29.39 -19.97 19.69
C TYR A 679 30.74 -19.58 19.10
N ILE A 680 31.05 -18.29 19.09
CA ILE A 680 32.26 -17.74 18.46
C ILE A 680 33.27 -17.26 19.51
N SER A 681 34.56 -17.45 19.23
CA SER A 681 35.64 -17.14 20.18
C SER A 681 36.32 -15.81 19.84
N LYS A 682 36.66 -15.03 20.87
CA LYS A 682 37.37 -13.75 20.69
C LYS A 682 38.76 -13.97 20.11
N THR A 683 39.15 -13.11 19.17
CA THR A 683 40.51 -13.05 18.64
C THR A 683 41.49 -12.64 19.75
N PRO A 684 42.78 -13.06 19.66
CA PRO A 684 43.80 -12.65 20.62
C PRO A 684 43.94 -11.12 20.75
N LYS A 685 43.75 -10.39 19.65
CA LYS A 685 43.80 -8.91 19.62
C LYS A 685 42.66 -8.31 20.44
N GLN A 686 41.44 -8.84 20.31
CA GLN A 686 40.28 -8.37 21.05
C GLN A 686 40.38 -8.71 22.53
N ARG A 687 40.80 -9.94 22.87
CA ARG A 687 41.08 -10.33 24.27
C ARG A 687 42.10 -9.42 24.93
N LEU A 688 43.16 -9.02 24.21
CA LEU A 688 44.17 -8.09 24.71
C LEU A 688 43.60 -6.67 24.89
N ARG A 689 42.77 -6.18 23.96
CA ARG A 689 42.09 -4.88 24.10
C ARG A 689 41.22 -4.83 25.35
N GLU A 690 40.41 -5.86 25.59
CA GLU A 690 39.56 -5.95 26.77
C GLU A 690 40.36 -6.06 28.08
N LEU A 691 41.43 -6.84 28.06
CA LEU A 691 42.34 -6.97 29.20
C LEU A 691 42.99 -5.62 29.55
N LEU A 692 43.43 -4.88 28.55
CA LEU A 692 43.97 -3.52 28.72
C LEU A 692 42.92 -2.53 29.22
N ALA A 693 41.69 -2.58 28.70
CA ALA A 693 40.58 -1.73 29.13
C ALA A 693 40.19 -1.99 30.60
N LYS A 694 40.32 -3.23 31.07
CA LYS A 694 40.09 -3.62 32.48
C LYS A 694 41.29 -3.36 33.41
N GLY A 695 42.33 -2.65 32.95
CA GLY A 695 43.53 -2.36 33.74
C GLY A 695 44.47 -3.55 33.95
N GLY A 696 44.30 -4.63 33.19
CA GLY A 696 45.14 -5.82 33.23
C GLY A 696 46.53 -5.56 32.66
N LYS A 697 47.55 -6.23 33.22
CA LYS A 697 48.94 -6.15 32.72
C LYS A 697 49.09 -7.00 31.47
N LEU A 698 49.84 -6.50 30.48
CA LEU A 698 50.19 -7.26 29.28
C LEU A 698 50.76 -8.64 29.66
N PRO A 699 50.38 -9.73 28.97
CA PRO A 699 50.97 -11.04 29.19
C PRO A 699 52.51 -10.96 29.08
N LYS A 700 53.24 -11.56 30.04
CA LYS A 700 54.72 -11.52 30.10
C LYS A 700 55.38 -11.92 28.77
N GLU A 701 54.80 -12.90 28.10
CA GLU A 701 55.25 -13.44 26.81
C GLU A 701 55.12 -12.42 25.66
N LEU A 702 54.04 -11.62 25.68
CA LEU A 702 53.82 -10.56 24.71
C LEU A 702 54.76 -9.37 24.96
N MET A 703 55.03 -9.05 26.23
CA MET A 703 56.06 -8.05 26.59
C MET A 703 57.46 -8.49 26.14
N LEU A 704 57.80 -9.77 26.29
CA LEU A 704 59.07 -10.34 25.80
C LEU A 704 59.18 -10.25 24.27
N ARG A 705 58.12 -10.60 23.53
CA ARG A 705 58.07 -10.44 22.07
C ARG A 705 58.19 -8.99 21.62
N LEU A 706 57.46 -8.06 22.26
CA LEU A 706 57.56 -6.64 21.97
C LEU A 706 58.99 -6.12 22.24
N ARG A 707 59.63 -6.56 23.33
CA ARG A 707 61.03 -6.24 23.64
C ARG A 707 62.00 -6.79 22.60
N GLN A 708 61.80 -8.01 22.11
CA GLN A 708 62.59 -8.60 21.02
C GLN A 708 62.42 -7.84 19.70
N ILE A 709 61.19 -7.43 19.34
CA ILE A 709 60.92 -6.64 18.13
C ILE A 709 61.55 -5.25 18.24
N ARG A 710 61.44 -4.60 19.42
CA ARG A 710 62.08 -3.30 19.69
C ARG A 710 63.60 -3.40 19.57
N ASN A 711 64.20 -4.45 20.12
CA ASN A 711 65.64 -4.72 19.99
C ASN A 711 66.06 -5.02 18.54
N ARG A 712 65.22 -5.70 17.75
CA ARG A 712 65.47 -5.92 16.31
C ARG A 712 65.41 -4.62 15.51
N LYS A 713 64.40 -3.76 15.76
CA LYS A 713 64.31 -2.43 15.12
C LYS A 713 65.48 -1.54 15.49
N LEU A 714 65.91 -1.53 16.75
CA LEU A 714 67.10 -0.80 17.22
C LEU A 714 68.40 -1.27 16.55
N LYS A 715 68.54 -2.57 16.27
CA LYS A 715 69.66 -3.14 15.51
C LYS A 715 69.62 -2.84 14.01
N LEU A 716 68.46 -2.50 13.45
CA LEU A 716 68.27 -2.12 12.05
C LEU A 716 68.39 -0.60 11.83
N SER A 717 68.16 0.21 12.87
CA SER A 717 68.24 1.67 12.84
C SER A 717 69.59 2.23 13.34
N SER A 718 70.52 1.38 13.77
CA SER A 718 71.89 1.79 14.07
C SER A 718 72.64 2.05 12.75
N PRO A 719 73.12 3.29 12.50
CA PRO A 719 73.95 3.56 11.32
C PRO A 719 75.22 2.72 11.40
N LYS A 720 75.63 2.14 10.26
CA LYS A 720 76.96 1.52 10.13
C LYS A 720 78.04 2.58 10.15
#